data_AF-A0AA88T9L5-F1
#
_entry.id   AF-A0AA88T9L5-F1
#
_cell.length_a   1.000
_cell.length_b   1.000
_cell.length_c   1.000
_cell.angle_alpha   90.00
_cell.angle_beta   90.00
_cell.angle_gamma   90.00
#
_symmetry.space_group_name_H-M   'P 1'
#
loop_
_entity.id
_entity.type
_entity.pdbx_description
1 polymer ?
#
loop_
_entity_poly.entity_id
_entity_poly.type
_entity_poly.pdbx_seq_one_letter_code
_entity_poly.pdbx_strand_id
1 'polypeptide(L)'
;MSSSGAFSSPDQRSAYDDENESQMNGEVHSHLEKSIRPYIDLIDTLRSIGIHKDLALPTIVVIGDQSSGKSSVLEALSGVALPRGTGIVTRCPLELRLKKVPGVNWKAVLTYNKKTGGFVNFAGPIKASKMVAQPTHNEKKIEFADPSLVEQHVAEAQNELAGKGVGISDELITLEIMSPDVCDLTLIDLPGITRVPVEGQPEDIGKQIKRLILKFIIKHETINLVVVPCNTDIATTEALKMAQEVDPAGIRTLAILTKPDLIDKGTEKNILAIVHNTVIPLRKGYIMVKCRGQQQIDDEIPLKDAAQMERDFFQNNDYFRCLLEENKATVKCLAIKLTQDLVDHIKKSLPQLHEEIKKKLWNVKRALKDCEDGPPEDLKGAKEFLIKILNRFNEQIKSLSSGELVSEKNLFVQLRAEFKKWNDYLNSTKKSFNPSNKLSQKNRGRELPGFSNYRLFEKILQDHVAKLKEPANDLLNAIKDIIIKQFADIVSECFQNYHILQNITKDKINNIQLTQLEKAEKRISEQFKMEHRIYTQDPIYLKILKEITNETFSEKELPVFDKKCNYKHMLEAYYEIVVQRLADQLPLMVSFYMLQETAQILSTDGIVLLNNGSTAALRRADRNHSVMIYIRRVGPLVLHKRQRDKNKLKFVFMVAALIISISLVLRLLQANPELTLSSLVERSVGGAASIHLKPDNHKDNGPKGKCGLPKPCPGNDYAFKIYSGATNIIGPRICFEGKMIIEKDKRGNRRGINIVVINEETGEHVSTGSFNMWNGKVEELIGFLKSIKDGSIVLIASFDDPATKLNDEARTLIAELGSSYISQLKFRDNWVFVGGKKTMAQVSFEQHIKNDRESNKYESWPEMIEMEGCIPQLF
;
A
#
# COMPACT_ATOMS: atom_id res chain seq x y z
N MET A 1 -17.93 -21.16 106.57
CA MET A 1 -19.16 -20.53 106.04
C MET A 1 -19.22 -20.93 104.56
N SER A 2 -19.90 -22.04 104.22
CA SER A 2 -21.24 -22.06 103.57
C SER A 2 -21.26 -21.28 102.25
N SER A 3 -21.62 -21.78 101.06
CA SER A 3 -22.45 -22.93 100.67
C SER A 3 -22.57 -23.00 99.12
N SER A 4 -22.63 -24.21 98.58
CA SER A 4 -23.40 -24.73 97.40
C SER A 4 -23.92 -23.87 96.23
N GLY A 5 -23.81 -24.43 95.01
CA GLY A 5 -24.83 -24.43 93.93
C GLY A 5 -24.32 -23.88 92.57
N ALA A 6 -23.97 -24.67 91.53
CA ALA A 6 -24.76 -25.53 90.62
C ALA A 6 -25.15 -24.85 89.27
N PHE A 7 -24.57 -25.40 88.18
CA PHE A 7 -24.96 -25.47 86.75
C PHE A 7 -26.01 -24.52 86.11
N SER A 8 -25.61 -23.91 84.98
CA SER A 8 -26.38 -23.86 83.71
C SER A 8 -25.44 -23.60 82.51
N SER A 9 -25.70 -24.25 81.37
CA SER A 9 -24.91 -24.21 80.13
C SER A 9 -25.50 -23.22 79.10
N PRO A 10 -25.01 -23.20 77.83
CA PRO A 10 -24.35 -22.06 77.19
C PRO A 10 -25.28 -21.26 76.25
N ASP A 11 -24.92 -20.01 75.95
CA ASP A 11 -25.08 -19.38 74.62
C ASP A 11 -24.72 -17.89 74.74
N GLN A 12 -24.21 -17.30 73.65
CA GLN A 12 -23.73 -15.92 73.47
C GLN A 12 -22.20 -15.71 73.51
N ARG A 13 -21.51 -16.32 72.54
CA ARG A 13 -20.30 -15.73 71.92
C ARG A 13 -20.34 -15.96 70.41
N SER A 14 -21.16 -15.19 69.70
CA SER A 14 -21.09 -15.04 68.24
C SER A 14 -21.90 -13.82 67.82
N ALA A 15 -21.23 -12.69 67.58
CA ALA A 15 -21.74 -11.53 66.81
C ALA A 15 -20.73 -10.38 66.83
N TYR A 16 -19.98 -10.20 67.92
CA TYR A 16 -19.13 -9.02 68.11
C TYR A 16 -17.72 -9.14 67.54
N ASP A 17 -17.21 -10.34 67.28
CA ASP A 17 -15.86 -10.54 66.72
C ASP A 17 -15.86 -10.62 65.16
N ASP A 18 -16.97 -11.04 64.53
CA ASP A 18 -17.11 -11.10 63.06
C ASP A 18 -17.29 -9.72 62.39
N GLU A 19 -17.84 -8.72 63.10
CA GLU A 19 -18.02 -7.36 62.56
C GLU A 19 -16.70 -6.56 62.50
N ASN A 20 -15.75 -6.83 63.40
CA ASN A 20 -14.45 -6.15 63.41
C ASN A 20 -13.45 -6.74 62.40
N GLU A 21 -13.46 -8.06 62.16
CA GLU A 21 -12.63 -8.68 61.10
C GLU A 21 -13.10 -8.30 59.69
N SER A 22 -14.41 -8.08 59.49
CA SER A 22 -14.97 -7.66 58.20
C SER A 22 -14.70 -6.18 57.88
N GLN A 23 -14.66 -5.28 58.89
CA GLN A 23 -14.27 -3.88 58.70
C GLN A 23 -12.76 -3.70 58.43
N MET A 24 -11.89 -4.39 59.16
CA MET A 24 -10.43 -4.29 58.95
C MET A 24 -9.98 -4.88 57.59
N ASN A 25 -10.57 -6.00 57.16
CA ASN A 25 -10.29 -6.57 55.84
C ASN A 25 -10.82 -5.67 54.70
N GLY A 26 -11.96 -5.00 54.89
CA GLY A 26 -12.51 -4.05 53.92
C GLY A 26 -11.61 -2.84 53.65
N GLU A 27 -11.01 -2.25 54.69
CA GLU A 27 -10.10 -1.11 54.55
C GLU A 27 -8.77 -1.49 53.86
N VAL A 28 -8.17 -2.62 54.23
CA VAL A 28 -6.91 -3.12 53.62
C VAL A 28 -7.12 -3.51 52.16
N HIS A 29 -8.23 -4.18 51.82
CA HIS A 29 -8.59 -4.50 50.43
C HIS A 29 -8.83 -3.24 49.60
N SER A 30 -9.46 -2.20 50.16
CA SER A 30 -9.68 -0.93 49.45
C SER A 30 -8.38 -0.16 49.14
N HIS A 31 -7.40 -0.22 50.05
CA HIS A 31 -6.08 0.40 49.86
C HIS A 31 -5.23 -0.35 48.82
N LEU A 32 -5.29 -1.69 48.84
CA LEU A 32 -4.62 -2.53 47.85
C LEU A 32 -5.22 -2.32 46.45
N GLU A 33 -6.55 -2.27 46.33
CA GLU A 33 -7.28 -1.97 45.09
C GLU A 33 -6.87 -0.60 44.49
N LYS A 34 -6.73 0.45 45.32
CA LYS A 34 -6.28 1.78 44.85
C LYS A 34 -4.85 1.79 44.30
N SER A 35 -3.95 0.96 44.84
CA SER A 35 -2.54 0.90 44.44
C SER A 35 -2.29 0.04 43.18
N ILE A 36 -3.13 -0.97 42.95
CA ILE A 36 -3.00 -1.96 41.88
C ILE A 36 -3.62 -1.45 40.56
N ARG A 37 -4.77 -0.77 40.66
CA ARG A 37 -5.58 -0.32 39.52
C ARG A 37 -4.81 0.46 38.44
N PRO A 38 -3.92 1.41 38.77
CA PRO A 38 -3.19 2.17 37.75
C PRO A 38 -2.31 1.30 36.85
N TYR A 39 -1.79 0.17 37.35
CA TYR A 39 -0.95 -0.73 36.55
C TYR A 39 -1.76 -1.50 35.52
N ILE A 40 -2.96 -1.95 35.89
CA ILE A 40 -3.87 -2.65 34.99
C ILE A 40 -4.40 -1.68 33.93
N ASP A 41 -4.86 -0.50 34.36
CA ASP A 41 -5.32 0.57 33.46
C ASP A 41 -4.22 1.01 32.47
N LEU A 42 -2.95 1.03 32.89
CA LEU A 42 -1.81 1.32 32.01
C LEU A 42 -1.70 0.26 30.90
N ILE A 43 -1.69 -1.03 31.25
CA ILE A 43 -1.59 -2.09 30.24
C ILE A 43 -2.79 -2.08 29.29
N ASP A 44 -4.00 -1.86 29.81
CA ASP A 44 -5.20 -1.74 28.97
C ASP A 44 -5.13 -0.53 28.03
N THR A 45 -4.60 0.59 28.51
CA THR A 45 -4.34 1.77 27.68
C THR A 45 -3.35 1.43 26.57
N LEU A 46 -2.23 0.77 26.88
CA LEU A 46 -1.24 0.34 25.88
C LEU A 46 -1.86 -0.62 24.85
N ARG A 47 -2.72 -1.55 25.29
CA ARG A 47 -3.48 -2.43 24.39
C ARG A 47 -4.41 -1.65 23.48
N SER A 48 -5.17 -0.70 24.03
CA SER A 48 -6.16 0.12 23.29
C SER A 48 -5.52 1.01 22.22
N ILE A 49 -4.27 1.44 22.42
CA ILE A 49 -3.48 2.20 21.44
C ILE A 49 -2.92 1.27 20.34
N GLY A 50 -2.94 -0.04 20.56
CA GLY A 50 -2.49 -1.05 19.60
C GLY A 50 -1.05 -1.51 19.79
N ILE A 51 -0.38 -1.14 20.89
CA ILE A 51 1.04 -1.48 21.14
C ILE A 51 1.25 -3.00 21.24
N HIS A 52 0.23 -3.74 21.66
CA HIS A 52 0.23 -5.20 21.75
C HIS A 52 0.52 -5.92 20.42
N LYS A 53 0.38 -5.24 19.28
CA LYS A 53 0.71 -5.78 17.95
C LYS A 53 2.21 -5.87 17.73
N ASP A 54 2.97 -4.94 18.31
CA ASP A 54 4.41 -4.83 18.14
C ASP A 54 5.17 -5.34 19.38
N LEU A 55 4.61 -5.22 20.58
CA LEU A 55 5.24 -5.65 21.83
C LEU A 55 4.34 -6.62 22.58
N ALA A 56 4.94 -7.63 23.21
CA ALA A 56 4.23 -8.49 24.14
C ALA A 56 3.89 -7.69 25.40
N LEU A 57 2.63 -7.75 25.83
CA LEU A 57 2.18 -7.10 27.05
C LEU A 57 1.84 -8.17 28.11
N PRO A 58 2.09 -7.88 29.40
CA PRO A 58 1.74 -8.77 30.50
C PRO A 58 0.29 -9.25 30.43
N THR A 59 0.06 -10.56 30.34
CA THR A 59 -1.28 -11.17 30.16
C THR A 59 -1.40 -12.45 30.96
N ILE A 60 -2.63 -12.84 31.33
CA ILE A 60 -2.92 -14.16 31.88
C ILE A 60 -3.62 -14.97 30.80
N VAL A 61 -3.13 -16.18 30.55
CA VAL A 61 -3.66 -17.08 29.53
C VAL A 61 -4.12 -18.36 30.19
N VAL A 62 -5.37 -18.74 29.95
CA VAL A 62 -6.00 -19.92 30.56
C VAL A 62 -5.89 -21.11 29.62
N ILE A 63 -5.30 -22.20 30.11
CA ILE A 63 -5.12 -23.45 29.36
C ILE A 63 -5.62 -24.64 30.17
N GLY A 64 -6.15 -25.64 29.49
CA GLY A 64 -6.69 -26.84 30.12
C GLY A 64 -7.12 -27.86 29.08
N ASP A 65 -7.19 -29.12 29.48
CA ASP A 65 -7.78 -30.18 28.67
C ASP A 65 -9.29 -29.90 28.48
N GLN A 66 -9.89 -30.45 27.42
CA GLN A 66 -11.34 -30.37 27.23
C GLN A 66 -12.06 -30.91 28.48
N SER A 67 -13.10 -30.21 28.93
CA SER A 67 -13.87 -30.57 30.14
C SER A 67 -13.11 -30.48 31.48
N SER A 68 -11.96 -29.79 31.53
CA SER A 68 -11.22 -29.54 32.78
C SER A 68 -11.90 -28.56 33.75
N GLY A 69 -13.00 -27.91 33.35
CA GLY A 69 -13.69 -26.90 34.17
C GLY A 69 -13.25 -25.46 33.90
N LYS A 70 -12.44 -25.22 32.86
CA LYS A 70 -11.97 -23.88 32.44
C LYS A 70 -13.10 -22.83 32.34
N SER A 71 -14.16 -23.12 31.59
CA SER A 71 -15.29 -22.18 31.44
C SER A 71 -16.02 -21.93 32.76
N SER A 72 -16.05 -22.93 33.65
CA SER A 72 -16.67 -22.79 34.98
C SER A 72 -15.86 -21.91 35.92
N VAL A 73 -14.54 -21.99 35.86
CA VAL A 73 -13.64 -21.06 36.58
C VAL A 73 -13.84 -19.64 36.06
N LEU A 74 -13.87 -19.45 34.75
CA LEU A 74 -14.04 -18.14 34.13
C LEU A 74 -15.41 -17.52 34.44
N GLU A 75 -16.48 -18.31 34.43
CA GLU A 75 -17.81 -17.87 34.83
C GLU A 75 -17.85 -17.44 36.30
N ALA A 76 -17.23 -18.23 37.19
CA ALA A 76 -17.18 -17.88 38.60
C ALA A 76 -16.37 -16.60 38.86
N LEU A 77 -15.33 -16.32 38.06
CA LEU A 77 -14.55 -15.08 38.13
C LEU A 77 -15.26 -13.88 37.49
N SER A 78 -16.00 -14.09 36.40
CA SER A 78 -16.58 -13.04 35.57
C SER A 78 -18.00 -12.65 35.95
N GLY A 79 -18.71 -13.49 36.69
CA GLY A 79 -20.10 -13.24 37.03
C GLY A 79 -21.10 -13.60 35.93
N VAL A 80 -20.64 -14.10 34.77
CA VAL A 80 -21.49 -14.29 33.58
C VAL A 80 -21.33 -15.66 32.94
N ALA A 81 -22.42 -16.18 32.39
CA ALA A 81 -22.42 -17.42 31.65
C ALA A 81 -21.59 -17.26 30.36
N LEU A 82 -20.57 -18.12 30.22
CA LEU A 82 -19.85 -18.31 28.97
C LEU A 82 -20.41 -19.56 28.28
N PRO A 83 -20.31 -19.67 26.94
CA PRO A 83 -20.80 -20.84 26.21
C PRO A 83 -20.35 -22.16 26.83
N ARG A 84 -21.30 -23.08 27.00
CA ARG A 84 -21.10 -24.46 27.49
C ARG A 84 -21.73 -25.47 26.52
N GLY A 85 -21.15 -26.68 26.43
CA GLY A 85 -21.67 -27.71 25.54
C GLY A 85 -20.76 -28.92 25.40
N THR A 86 -21.21 -29.93 24.67
CA THR A 86 -20.40 -31.09 24.28
C THR A 86 -19.51 -30.74 23.08
N GLY A 87 -18.25 -31.20 23.07
CA GLY A 87 -17.26 -30.84 22.05
C GLY A 87 -16.40 -29.63 22.41
N ILE A 88 -15.75 -29.01 21.40
CA ILE A 88 -14.92 -27.80 21.58
C ILE A 88 -15.84 -26.60 21.70
N VAL A 89 -15.99 -26.09 22.92
CA VAL A 89 -16.91 -24.99 23.20
C VAL A 89 -16.30 -23.62 22.89
N THR A 90 -15.05 -23.37 23.32
CA THR A 90 -14.29 -22.18 22.92
C THR A 90 -13.57 -22.46 21.61
N ARG A 91 -14.02 -21.88 20.49
CA ARG A 91 -13.40 -22.09 19.15
C ARG A 91 -12.46 -20.97 18.70
N CYS A 92 -12.48 -19.83 19.37
CA CYS A 92 -11.63 -18.68 19.12
C CYS A 92 -11.04 -18.21 20.45
N PRO A 93 -9.80 -17.67 20.50
CA PRO A 93 -9.30 -16.99 21.69
C PRO A 93 -10.27 -15.91 22.16
N LEU A 94 -10.69 -15.96 23.42
CA LEU A 94 -11.60 -14.99 24.04
C LEU A 94 -10.82 -14.17 25.07
N GLU A 95 -10.56 -12.91 24.76
CA GLU A 95 -10.03 -11.93 25.71
C GLU A 95 -11.16 -11.37 26.56
N LEU A 96 -11.20 -11.80 27.82
CA LEU A 96 -12.15 -11.34 28.82
C LEU A 96 -11.53 -10.22 29.65
N ARG A 97 -12.10 -9.01 29.56
CA ARG A 97 -11.70 -7.84 30.36
C ARG A 97 -12.80 -7.52 31.37
N LEU A 98 -12.49 -7.70 32.65
CA LEU A 98 -13.38 -7.40 33.76
C LEU A 98 -12.95 -6.07 34.37
N LYS A 99 -13.88 -5.13 34.49
CA LYS A 99 -13.62 -3.79 35.04
C LYS A 99 -14.62 -3.46 36.14
N LYS A 100 -14.10 -3.23 37.34
CA LYS A 100 -14.89 -2.80 38.50
C LYS A 100 -15.22 -1.31 38.38
N VAL A 101 -16.48 -0.98 38.07
CA VAL A 101 -16.92 0.41 37.89
C VAL A 101 -18.03 0.75 38.90
N PRO A 102 -17.74 1.61 39.90
CA PRO A 102 -18.77 2.09 40.82
C PRO A 102 -19.86 2.88 40.07
N GLY A 103 -21.14 2.60 40.35
CA GLY A 103 -22.28 3.34 39.79
C GLY A 103 -22.78 2.88 38.41
N VAL A 104 -22.17 1.85 37.81
CA VAL A 104 -22.69 1.21 36.59
C VAL A 104 -23.28 -0.14 36.97
N ASN A 105 -24.59 -0.36 36.82
CA ASN A 105 -25.23 -1.63 37.21
C ASN A 105 -24.56 -2.85 36.52
N TRP A 106 -24.59 -2.88 35.19
CA TRP A 106 -23.85 -3.86 34.39
C TRP A 106 -23.80 -3.37 32.93
N LYS A 107 -22.65 -3.54 32.26
CA LYS A 107 -22.49 -3.24 30.83
C LYS A 107 -21.46 -4.18 30.21
N ALA A 108 -21.74 -4.68 29.00
CA ALA A 108 -20.77 -5.43 28.21
C ALA A 108 -20.56 -4.85 26.81
N VAL A 109 -19.34 -5.03 26.31
CA VAL A 109 -18.91 -4.67 24.96
C VAL A 109 -18.18 -5.85 24.32
N LEU A 110 -18.74 -6.39 23.23
CA LEU A 110 -18.12 -7.46 22.44
C LEU A 110 -17.54 -6.88 21.14
N THR A 111 -16.27 -7.17 20.85
CA THR A 111 -15.55 -6.68 19.67
C THR A 111 -14.81 -7.80 18.96
N TYR A 112 -14.94 -7.89 17.62
CA TYR A 112 -14.20 -8.85 16.80
C TYR A 112 -14.12 -8.43 15.32
N ASN A 113 -13.15 -8.97 14.59
CA ASN A 113 -12.94 -8.65 13.17
C ASN A 113 -13.67 -9.64 12.25
N LYS A 114 -14.64 -9.17 11.48
CA LYS A 114 -15.37 -10.02 10.54
C LYS A 114 -14.50 -10.41 9.34
N LYS A 115 -14.36 -11.72 9.06
CA LYS A 115 -13.83 -12.22 7.79
C LYS A 115 -14.94 -12.17 6.73
N THR A 116 -14.89 -11.20 5.83
CA THR A 116 -15.73 -11.21 4.62
C THR A 116 -15.17 -12.22 3.63
N GLY A 117 -15.73 -13.43 3.63
CA GLY A 117 -15.51 -14.44 2.59
C GLY A 117 -16.15 -14.03 1.27
N GLY A 118 -15.51 -13.13 0.53
CA GLY A 118 -15.80 -12.90 -0.88
C GLY A 118 -14.88 -13.78 -1.73
N PHE A 119 -15.35 -14.94 -2.16
CA PHE A 119 -14.65 -15.74 -3.18
C PHE A 119 -14.79 -15.03 -4.53
N VAL A 120 -13.68 -14.55 -5.08
CA VAL A 120 -13.60 -14.24 -6.51
C VAL A 120 -13.19 -15.55 -7.21
N ASN A 121 -14.14 -16.21 -7.87
CA ASN A 121 -13.85 -17.40 -8.66
C ASN A 121 -13.00 -17.00 -9.87
N PHE A 122 -11.70 -17.33 -9.83
CA PHE A 122 -10.88 -17.46 -11.03
C PHE A 122 -10.95 -18.92 -11.48
N ALA A 123 -11.80 -19.21 -12.47
CA ALA A 123 -11.71 -20.46 -13.22
C ALA A 123 -10.81 -20.23 -14.44
N GLY A 124 -9.59 -20.77 -14.41
CA GLY A 124 -8.65 -20.79 -15.53
C GLY A 124 -7.29 -21.36 -15.08
N PRO A 125 -6.68 -22.29 -15.83
CA PRO A 125 -5.66 -23.19 -15.30
C PRO A 125 -4.27 -22.55 -15.30
N ILE A 126 -3.41 -23.07 -14.40
CA ILE A 126 -1.93 -23.14 -14.44
C ILE A 126 -1.23 -22.51 -13.21
N LYS A 127 -0.70 -23.45 -12.41
CA LYS A 127 0.54 -23.46 -11.61
C LYS A 127 0.88 -22.25 -10.72
N ALA A 128 0.71 -22.51 -9.42
CA ALA A 128 1.58 -22.14 -8.31
C ALA A 128 2.24 -20.74 -8.38
N SER A 129 1.53 -19.73 -7.88
CA SER A 129 2.15 -18.58 -7.23
C SER A 129 1.28 -18.14 -6.06
N LYS A 130 1.93 -18.01 -4.90
CA LYS A 130 1.32 -17.74 -3.58
C LYS A 130 0.26 -16.63 -3.65
N MET A 131 -0.97 -16.98 -3.26
CA MET A 131 -2.07 -16.05 -3.04
C MET A 131 -1.79 -15.26 -1.75
N VAL A 132 -1.70 -13.94 -1.86
CA VAL A 132 -1.74 -13.04 -0.70
C VAL A 132 -3.14 -12.46 -0.64
N ALA A 133 -3.96 -12.97 0.29
CA ALA A 133 -5.23 -12.35 0.63
C ALA A 133 -4.95 -11.04 1.38
N GLN A 134 -5.44 -9.90 0.88
CA GLN A 134 -5.50 -8.68 1.69
C GLN A 134 -6.82 -8.70 2.49
N PRO A 135 -6.78 -8.76 3.82
CA PRO A 135 -7.99 -8.70 4.65
C PRO A 135 -8.52 -7.26 4.68
N THR A 136 -9.74 -7.05 4.20
CA THR A 136 -10.51 -5.85 4.53
C THR A 136 -11.10 -6.03 5.93
N HIS A 137 -10.43 -5.46 6.94
CA HIS A 137 -10.86 -5.53 8.33
C HIS A 137 -12.14 -4.71 8.55
N ASN A 138 -13.29 -5.38 8.68
CA ASN A 138 -14.52 -4.78 9.21
C ASN A 138 -14.66 -5.19 10.69
N GLU A 139 -14.26 -4.31 11.60
CA GLU A 139 -14.44 -4.47 13.04
C GLU A 139 -15.94 -4.38 13.39
N LYS A 140 -16.48 -5.39 14.07
CA LYS A 140 -17.86 -5.42 14.57
C LYS A 140 -17.83 -5.20 16.08
N LYS A 141 -18.66 -4.26 16.55
CA LYS A 141 -18.80 -3.90 17.97
C LYS A 141 -20.26 -4.03 18.39
N ILE A 142 -20.52 -4.75 19.47
CA ILE A 142 -21.87 -4.96 20.04
C ILE A 142 -21.83 -4.51 21.50
N GLU A 143 -22.72 -3.60 21.87
CA GLU A 143 -22.88 -3.14 23.27
C GLU A 143 -24.22 -3.63 23.80
N PHE A 144 -24.23 -4.19 25.02
CA PHE A 144 -25.43 -4.73 25.65
C PHE A 144 -25.35 -4.60 27.17
N ALA A 145 -26.51 -4.64 27.84
CA ALA A 145 -26.64 -4.38 29.28
C ALA A 145 -27.28 -5.55 30.06
N ASP A 146 -27.57 -6.66 29.38
CA ASP A 146 -28.12 -7.88 29.97
C ASP A 146 -27.05 -8.99 30.03
N PRO A 147 -26.67 -9.47 31.22
CA PRO A 147 -25.73 -10.59 31.39
C PRO A 147 -26.14 -11.89 30.70
N SER A 148 -27.45 -12.13 30.53
CA SER A 148 -27.95 -13.37 29.91
C SER A 148 -27.60 -13.48 28.42
N LEU A 149 -27.36 -12.34 27.76
CA LEU A 149 -27.03 -12.29 26.32
C LEU A 149 -25.56 -12.59 26.03
N VAL A 150 -24.68 -12.68 27.05
CA VAL A 150 -23.25 -12.91 26.86
C VAL A 150 -22.99 -14.22 26.12
N GLU A 151 -23.60 -15.30 26.59
CA GLU A 151 -23.41 -16.64 26.00
C GLU A 151 -23.83 -16.66 24.53
N GLN A 152 -25.02 -16.12 24.23
CA GLN A 152 -25.53 -16.05 22.86
C GLN A 152 -24.59 -15.24 21.94
N HIS A 153 -24.21 -14.02 22.34
CA HIS A 153 -23.39 -13.16 21.49
C HIS A 153 -21.97 -13.70 21.28
N VAL A 154 -21.37 -14.31 22.30
CA VAL A 154 -20.06 -14.97 22.16
C VAL A 154 -20.17 -16.18 21.22
N ALA A 155 -21.22 -16.99 21.34
CA ALA A 155 -21.44 -18.13 20.46
C ALA A 155 -21.65 -17.70 18.99
N GLU A 156 -22.43 -16.65 18.76
CA GLU A 156 -22.63 -16.04 17.43
C GLU A 156 -21.33 -15.52 16.83
N ALA A 157 -20.52 -14.80 17.62
CA ALA A 157 -19.22 -14.29 17.18
C ALA A 157 -18.25 -15.44 16.82
N GLN A 158 -18.20 -16.49 17.63
CA GLN A 158 -17.40 -17.68 17.32
C GLN A 158 -17.88 -18.38 16.03
N ASN A 159 -19.19 -18.51 15.83
CA ASN A 159 -19.77 -19.07 14.60
C ASN A 159 -19.44 -18.24 13.36
N GLU A 160 -19.38 -16.92 13.50
CA GLU A 160 -19.04 -16.02 12.40
C GLU A 160 -17.54 -16.09 12.04
N LEU A 161 -16.66 -16.32 13.02
CA LEU A 161 -15.20 -16.37 12.82
C LEU A 161 -14.68 -17.76 12.42
N ALA A 162 -15.14 -18.81 13.10
CA ALA A 162 -14.71 -20.19 12.88
C ALA A 162 -15.59 -20.95 11.87
N GLY A 163 -16.72 -20.36 11.45
CA GLY A 163 -17.74 -20.99 10.61
C GLY A 163 -18.77 -21.78 11.43
N LYS A 164 -19.90 -22.16 10.80
CA LYS A 164 -20.97 -22.96 11.43
C LYS A 164 -20.56 -24.41 11.76
N GLY A 165 -19.31 -24.80 11.50
CA GLY A 165 -18.76 -26.12 11.81
C GLY A 165 -17.92 -26.15 13.09
N VAL A 166 -17.20 -27.25 13.30
CA VAL A 166 -16.35 -27.53 14.47
C VAL A 166 -14.90 -27.04 14.31
N GLY A 167 -14.68 -26.08 13.41
CA GLY A 167 -13.37 -25.47 13.19
C GLY A 167 -12.93 -24.55 14.33
N ILE A 168 -11.65 -24.18 14.34
CA ILE A 168 -11.10 -23.16 15.25
C ILE A 168 -10.54 -21.99 14.44
N SER A 169 -10.50 -20.80 15.05
CA SER A 169 -9.90 -19.60 14.47
C SER A 169 -8.87 -19.03 15.43
N ASP A 170 -7.81 -18.41 14.90
CA ASP A 170 -6.82 -17.67 15.69
C ASP A 170 -7.15 -16.18 15.85
N GLU A 171 -8.29 -15.73 15.31
CA GLU A 171 -8.82 -14.39 15.52
C GLU A 171 -9.33 -14.21 16.95
N LEU A 172 -8.95 -13.10 17.58
CA LEU A 172 -9.33 -12.76 18.95
C LEU A 172 -10.74 -12.16 19.02
N ILE A 173 -11.55 -12.63 19.97
CA ILE A 173 -12.80 -11.98 20.38
C ILE A 173 -12.53 -11.26 21.71
N THR A 174 -12.83 -9.97 21.79
CA THR A 174 -12.70 -9.21 23.05
C THR A 174 -14.08 -8.99 23.67
N LEU A 175 -14.26 -9.44 24.90
CA LEU A 175 -15.45 -9.20 25.72
C LEU A 175 -15.05 -8.36 26.95
N GLU A 176 -15.52 -7.12 26.99
CA GLU A 176 -15.31 -6.21 28.11
C GLU A 176 -16.58 -6.12 28.96
N ILE A 177 -16.48 -6.41 30.26
CA ILE A 177 -17.58 -6.39 31.23
C ILE A 177 -17.28 -5.34 32.30
N MET A 178 -18.24 -4.44 32.52
CA MET A 178 -18.20 -3.40 33.54
C MET A 178 -19.32 -3.64 34.56
N SER A 179 -18.97 -3.83 35.83
CA SER A 179 -19.90 -4.09 36.92
C SER A 179 -19.25 -3.71 38.26
N PRO A 180 -20.00 -3.40 39.33
CA PRO A 180 -19.44 -3.17 40.66
C PRO A 180 -18.96 -4.48 41.32
N ASP A 181 -19.47 -5.63 40.86
CA ASP A 181 -19.32 -6.93 41.53
C ASP A 181 -18.20 -7.80 40.93
N VAL A 182 -17.53 -7.32 39.88
CA VAL A 182 -16.40 -8.02 39.24
C VAL A 182 -15.05 -7.51 39.72
N CYS A 183 -14.01 -8.33 39.62
CA CYS A 183 -12.63 -7.91 39.87
C CYS A 183 -12.00 -7.24 38.63
N ASP A 184 -11.03 -6.35 38.85
CA ASP A 184 -10.24 -5.79 37.74
C ASP A 184 -9.24 -6.84 37.24
N LEU A 185 -9.54 -7.47 36.11
CA LEU A 185 -8.75 -8.58 35.57
C LEU A 185 -8.88 -8.71 34.05
N THR A 186 -7.77 -9.03 33.38
CA THR A 186 -7.77 -9.38 31.95
C THR A 186 -7.23 -10.79 31.76
N LEU A 187 -8.04 -11.66 31.16
CA LEU A 187 -7.75 -13.07 30.93
C LEU A 187 -7.94 -13.39 29.45
N ILE A 188 -7.12 -14.28 28.90
CA ILE A 188 -7.34 -14.85 27.56
C ILE A 188 -7.70 -16.32 27.72
N ASP A 189 -8.93 -16.66 27.36
CA ASP A 189 -9.42 -18.03 27.29
C ASP A 189 -9.05 -18.67 25.95
N LEU A 190 -8.46 -19.86 26.00
CA LEU A 190 -8.06 -20.61 24.81
C LEU A 190 -8.89 -21.89 24.65
N PRO A 191 -9.02 -22.42 23.41
CA PRO A 191 -9.67 -23.71 23.17
C PRO A 191 -9.06 -24.84 24.03
N GLY A 192 -9.93 -25.68 24.60
CA GLY A 192 -9.49 -26.82 25.41
C GLY A 192 -8.80 -27.89 24.57
N ILE A 193 -7.76 -28.52 25.13
CA ILE A 193 -6.95 -29.51 24.41
C ILE A 193 -7.78 -30.79 24.18
N THR A 194 -7.93 -31.19 22.92
CA THR A 194 -8.60 -32.44 22.53
C THR A 194 -7.58 -33.50 22.09
N ARG A 195 -7.81 -34.76 22.47
CA ARG A 195 -6.92 -35.91 22.15
C ARG A 195 -7.34 -36.64 20.89
N VAL A 196 -8.65 -36.72 20.65
CA VAL A 196 -9.26 -37.43 19.52
C VAL A 196 -10.26 -36.47 18.84
N PRO A 197 -10.24 -36.36 17.50
CA PRO A 197 -11.24 -35.59 16.78
C PRO A 197 -12.62 -36.24 16.95
N VAL A 198 -13.62 -35.44 17.30
CA VAL A 198 -15.03 -35.87 17.26
C VAL A 198 -15.63 -35.66 15.86
N GLU A 199 -16.75 -36.30 15.54
CA GLU A 199 -17.35 -36.30 14.20
C GLU A 199 -17.44 -34.87 13.59
N GLY A 200 -16.88 -34.72 12.39
CA GLY A 200 -16.81 -33.45 11.66
C GLY A 200 -15.56 -32.59 11.93
N GLN A 201 -14.72 -32.93 12.92
CA GLN A 201 -13.45 -32.22 13.18
C GLN A 201 -12.33 -32.71 12.25
N PRO A 202 -11.40 -31.81 11.83
CA PRO A 202 -10.18 -32.23 11.16
C PRO A 202 -9.35 -33.18 12.03
N GLU A 203 -8.70 -34.18 11.43
CA GLU A 203 -7.83 -35.11 12.17
C GLU A 203 -6.69 -34.41 12.93
N ASP A 204 -6.26 -33.24 12.44
CA ASP A 204 -5.19 -32.44 13.05
C ASP A 204 -5.70 -31.39 14.06
N ILE A 205 -6.98 -31.38 14.44
CA ILE A 205 -7.56 -30.35 15.31
C ILE A 205 -6.79 -30.19 16.63
N GLY A 206 -6.40 -31.29 17.28
CA GLY A 206 -5.59 -31.25 18.49
C GLY A 206 -4.23 -30.57 18.27
N LYS A 207 -3.59 -30.81 17.12
CA LYS A 207 -2.34 -30.12 16.74
C LYS A 207 -2.59 -28.63 16.45
N GLN A 208 -3.72 -28.27 15.85
CA GLN A 208 -4.07 -26.87 15.63
C GLN A 208 -4.27 -26.12 16.97
N ILE A 209 -4.99 -26.71 17.92
CA ILE A 209 -5.20 -26.16 19.27
C ILE A 209 -3.86 -25.99 19.99
N LYS A 210 -3.00 -27.02 19.98
CA LYS A 210 -1.66 -26.92 20.59
C LYS A 210 -0.82 -25.81 19.96
N ARG A 211 -0.83 -25.69 18.63
CA ARG A 211 -0.14 -24.59 17.92
C ARG A 211 -0.71 -23.22 18.32
N LEU A 212 -2.02 -23.10 18.47
CA LEU A 212 -2.67 -21.86 18.91
C LEU A 212 -2.25 -21.51 20.34
N ILE A 213 -2.29 -22.46 21.27
CA ILE A 213 -1.85 -22.27 22.65
C ILE A 213 -0.40 -21.81 22.71
N LEU A 214 0.50 -22.48 21.99
CA LEU A 214 1.93 -22.14 21.92
C LEU A 214 2.18 -20.70 21.46
N LYS A 215 1.35 -20.12 20.59
CA LYS A 215 1.47 -18.71 20.18
C LYS A 215 1.36 -17.73 21.36
N PHE A 216 0.63 -18.11 22.41
CA PHE A 216 0.41 -17.27 23.59
C PHE A 216 1.40 -17.62 24.70
N ILE A 217 1.54 -18.90 25.07
CA ILE A 217 2.31 -19.31 26.25
C ILE A 217 3.83 -19.21 26.09
N ILE A 218 4.35 -19.10 24.86
CA ILE A 218 5.80 -18.94 24.61
C ILE A 218 6.34 -17.57 25.04
N LYS A 219 5.47 -16.56 25.19
CA LYS A 219 5.84 -15.21 25.58
C LYS A 219 6.19 -15.18 27.07
N HIS A 220 7.33 -14.60 27.43
CA HIS A 220 7.79 -14.54 28.82
C HIS A 220 6.90 -13.63 29.69
N GLU A 221 6.21 -12.69 29.06
CA GLU A 221 5.25 -11.76 29.66
C GLU A 221 3.87 -12.40 29.93
N THR A 222 3.69 -13.68 29.60
CA THR A 222 2.42 -14.39 29.81
C THR A 222 2.47 -15.25 31.06
N ILE A 223 1.52 -15.02 31.98
CA ILE A 223 1.24 -15.91 33.10
C ILE A 223 0.36 -17.06 32.59
N ASN A 224 0.82 -18.29 32.79
CA ASN A 224 0.09 -19.50 32.41
C ASN A 224 -0.85 -19.90 33.56
N LEU A 225 -2.14 -19.96 33.28
CA LEU A 225 -3.15 -20.43 34.22
C LEU A 225 -3.64 -21.82 33.78
N VAL A 226 -3.15 -22.87 34.44
CA VAL A 226 -3.41 -24.26 34.06
C VAL A 226 -4.57 -24.81 34.87
N VAL A 227 -5.66 -25.20 34.20
CA VAL A 227 -6.86 -25.75 34.85
C VAL A 227 -6.86 -27.28 34.74
N VAL A 228 -6.87 -27.96 35.88
CA VAL A 228 -6.79 -29.42 36.01
C VAL A 228 -7.90 -29.92 36.94
N PRO A 229 -8.69 -30.94 36.56
CA PRO A 229 -9.68 -31.52 37.47
C PRO A 229 -9.03 -32.44 38.51
N CYS A 230 -9.54 -32.44 39.74
CA CYS A 230 -8.95 -33.20 40.87
C CYS A 230 -9.03 -34.72 40.70
N ASN A 231 -9.98 -35.20 39.92
CA ASN A 231 -10.19 -36.64 39.68
C ASN A 231 -9.29 -37.21 38.57
N THR A 232 -8.38 -36.41 38.00
CA THR A 232 -7.44 -36.82 36.96
C THR A 232 -6.00 -36.70 37.48
N ASP A 233 -5.12 -37.62 37.08
CA ASP A 233 -3.71 -37.52 37.40
C ASP A 233 -3.08 -36.29 36.72
N ILE A 234 -2.61 -35.36 37.54
CA ILE A 234 -1.98 -34.11 37.12
C ILE A 234 -0.77 -34.35 36.20
N ALA A 235 -0.01 -35.44 36.42
CA ALA A 235 1.18 -35.75 35.63
C ALA A 235 0.85 -36.12 34.17
N THR A 236 -0.40 -36.53 33.90
CA THR A 236 -0.86 -36.93 32.56
C THR A 236 -1.59 -35.81 31.81
N THR A 237 -1.69 -34.62 32.41
CA THR A 237 -2.42 -33.49 31.83
C THR A 237 -1.57 -32.77 30.78
N GLU A 238 -2.09 -32.68 29.55
CA GLU A 238 -1.35 -32.08 28.43
C GLU A 238 -1.13 -30.57 28.65
N ALA A 239 -2.12 -29.88 29.24
CA ALA A 239 -1.99 -28.46 29.55
C ALA A 239 -0.80 -28.13 30.47
N LEU A 240 -0.54 -28.96 31.48
CA LEU A 240 0.60 -28.76 32.39
C LEU A 240 1.92 -29.09 31.70
N LYS A 241 1.95 -30.16 30.90
CA LYS A 241 3.12 -30.52 30.09
C LYS A 241 3.52 -29.38 29.14
N MET A 242 2.56 -28.81 28.42
CA MET A 242 2.81 -27.67 27.53
C MET A 242 3.33 -26.45 28.30
N ALA A 243 2.81 -26.18 29.51
CA ALA A 243 3.33 -25.12 30.37
C ALA A 243 4.78 -25.38 30.80
N GLN A 244 5.13 -26.61 31.18
CA GLN A 244 6.49 -26.98 31.57
C GLN A 244 7.48 -26.93 30.41
N GLU A 245 7.05 -27.20 29.18
CA GLU A 245 7.91 -27.07 27.99
C GLU A 245 8.39 -25.62 27.77
N VAL A 246 7.57 -24.61 28.13
CA VAL A 246 7.89 -23.19 27.96
C VAL A 246 8.23 -22.45 29.26
N ASP A 247 7.99 -23.08 30.41
CA ASP A 247 8.30 -22.60 31.76
C ASP A 247 8.75 -23.78 32.67
N PRO A 248 9.94 -24.38 32.42
CA PRO A 248 10.39 -25.56 33.17
C PRO A 248 10.55 -25.33 34.68
N ALA A 249 10.85 -24.08 35.07
CA ALA A 249 11.02 -23.68 36.46
C ALA A 249 9.71 -23.26 37.15
N GLY A 250 8.57 -23.31 36.43
CA GLY A 250 7.25 -22.94 36.95
C GLY A 250 7.17 -21.51 37.49
N ILE A 251 7.94 -20.57 36.93
CA ILE A 251 8.08 -19.20 37.45
C ILE A 251 6.81 -18.39 37.23
N ARG A 252 6.15 -18.62 36.09
CA ARG A 252 4.99 -17.86 35.62
C ARG A 252 3.76 -18.75 35.44
N THR A 253 3.77 -19.94 36.03
CA THR A 253 2.69 -20.93 35.91
C THR A 253 1.98 -21.08 37.25
N LEU A 254 0.67 -20.81 37.26
CA LEU A 254 -0.25 -21.06 38.37
C LEU A 254 -1.20 -22.18 37.96
N ALA A 255 -1.40 -23.18 38.82
CA ALA A 255 -2.32 -24.27 38.55
C ALA A 255 -3.59 -24.17 39.41
N ILE A 256 -4.73 -24.43 38.79
CA ILE A 256 -6.04 -24.48 39.44
C ILE A 256 -6.55 -25.92 39.42
N LEU A 257 -6.89 -26.43 40.61
CA LEU A 257 -7.54 -27.72 40.76
C LEU A 257 -9.07 -27.52 40.85
N THR A 258 -9.81 -28.14 39.94
CA THR A 258 -11.29 -28.02 39.84
C THR A 258 -11.97 -29.34 40.17
N LYS A 259 -13.30 -29.33 40.31
CA LYS A 259 -14.12 -30.54 40.57
C LYS A 259 -13.67 -31.35 41.80
N PRO A 260 -13.41 -30.72 42.97
CA PRO A 260 -12.98 -31.43 44.17
C PRO A 260 -14.06 -32.35 44.75
N ASP A 261 -15.30 -32.19 44.31
CA ASP A 261 -16.47 -33.01 44.65
C ASP A 261 -16.47 -34.39 43.98
N LEU A 262 -15.70 -34.57 42.90
CA LEU A 262 -15.61 -35.84 42.15
C LEU A 262 -14.39 -36.69 42.54
N ILE A 263 -13.75 -36.38 43.68
CA ILE A 263 -12.58 -37.11 44.16
C ILE A 263 -13.02 -38.44 44.79
N ASP A 264 -12.34 -39.53 44.43
CA ASP A 264 -12.56 -40.84 45.04
C ASP A 264 -12.08 -40.87 46.49
N LYS A 265 -12.91 -41.40 47.39
CA LYS A 265 -12.58 -41.52 48.82
C LYS A 265 -11.26 -42.27 49.03
N GLY A 266 -10.35 -41.66 49.77
CA GLY A 266 -9.00 -42.18 50.04
C GLY A 266 -7.89 -41.51 49.23
N THR A 267 -8.22 -40.71 48.21
CA THR A 267 -7.23 -39.98 47.39
C THR A 267 -7.01 -38.54 47.81
N GLU A 268 -7.79 -38.03 48.77
CA GLU A 268 -7.77 -36.63 49.23
C GLU A 268 -6.39 -36.20 49.73
N LYS A 269 -5.66 -37.08 50.43
CA LYS A 269 -4.29 -36.82 50.90
C LYS A 269 -3.31 -36.60 49.76
N ASN A 270 -3.46 -37.32 48.65
CA ASN A 270 -2.61 -37.16 47.48
C ASN A 270 -2.89 -35.82 46.78
N ILE A 271 -4.16 -35.45 46.67
CA ILE A 271 -4.54 -34.14 46.12
C ILE A 271 -4.06 -33.00 47.01
N LEU A 272 -4.14 -33.16 48.33
CA LEU A 272 -3.64 -32.19 49.29
C LEU A 272 -2.12 -31.97 49.12
N ALA A 273 -1.35 -33.04 48.92
CA ALA A 273 0.09 -32.96 48.62
C ALA A 273 0.37 -32.14 47.33
N ILE A 274 -0.45 -32.30 46.28
CA ILE A 274 -0.35 -31.50 45.06
C ILE A 274 -0.58 -30.00 45.38
N VAL A 275 -1.62 -29.66 46.15
CA VAL A 275 -1.92 -28.25 46.50
C VAL A 275 -0.84 -27.63 47.37
N HIS A 276 -0.21 -28.41 48.26
CA HIS A 276 0.96 -27.96 49.03
C HIS A 276 2.25 -27.93 48.23
N ASN A 277 2.19 -28.11 46.90
CA ASN A 277 3.32 -27.95 45.99
C ASN A 277 4.44 -28.98 46.19
N THR A 278 4.13 -30.17 46.74
CA THR A 278 5.14 -31.20 47.05
C THR A 278 5.36 -32.20 45.90
N VAL A 279 4.39 -32.36 45.01
CA VAL A 279 4.44 -33.32 43.90
C VAL A 279 5.07 -32.68 42.64
N ILE A 280 4.49 -31.57 42.17
CA ILE A 280 5.00 -30.81 41.03
C ILE A 280 5.22 -29.36 41.51
N PRO A 281 6.47 -28.90 41.65
CA PRO A 281 6.75 -27.58 42.21
C PRO A 281 6.50 -26.47 41.18
N LEU A 282 5.53 -25.59 41.47
CA LEU A 282 5.27 -24.34 40.75
C LEU A 282 5.54 -23.15 41.67
N ARG A 283 6.20 -22.09 41.19
CA ARG A 283 6.52 -20.91 42.03
C ARG A 283 5.29 -20.09 42.39
N LYS A 284 4.27 -20.07 41.53
CA LYS A 284 2.96 -19.46 41.86
C LYS A 284 2.06 -20.41 42.63
N GLY A 285 2.42 -21.70 42.71
CA GLY A 285 1.72 -22.72 43.49
C GLY A 285 0.39 -23.16 42.88
N TYR A 286 -0.52 -23.57 43.75
CA TYR A 286 -1.81 -24.17 43.42
C TYR A 286 -2.96 -23.46 44.15
N ILE A 287 -4.15 -23.49 43.55
CA ILE A 287 -5.41 -23.08 44.19
C ILE A 287 -6.48 -24.11 43.83
N MET A 288 -7.27 -24.54 44.81
CA MET A 288 -8.41 -25.42 44.60
C MET A 288 -9.72 -24.63 44.57
N VAL A 289 -10.59 -24.91 43.60
CA VAL A 289 -11.88 -24.23 43.45
C VAL A 289 -13.00 -25.22 43.20
N LYS A 290 -14.17 -24.96 43.77
CA LYS A 290 -15.40 -25.71 43.50
C LYS A 290 -16.35 -24.80 42.74
N CYS A 291 -16.55 -25.11 41.47
CA CYS A 291 -17.51 -24.41 40.61
C CYS A 291 -18.87 -25.12 40.62
N ARG A 292 -19.91 -24.49 40.05
CA ARG A 292 -21.22 -25.10 39.85
C ARG A 292 -21.11 -26.37 38.99
N GLY A 293 -21.69 -27.46 39.46
CA GLY A 293 -21.89 -28.69 38.68
C GLY A 293 -23.00 -28.55 37.64
N GLN A 294 -23.18 -29.54 36.76
CA GLN A 294 -24.19 -29.48 35.70
C GLN A 294 -25.61 -29.29 36.24
N GLN A 295 -26.00 -30.10 37.23
CA GLN A 295 -27.31 -30.01 37.87
C GLN A 295 -27.58 -28.62 38.48
N GLN A 296 -26.58 -28.02 39.13
CA GLN A 296 -26.72 -26.69 39.73
C GLN A 296 -26.85 -25.56 38.70
N ILE A 297 -26.42 -25.80 37.46
CA ILE A 297 -26.61 -24.88 36.34
C ILE A 297 -28.01 -25.05 35.78
N ASP A 298 -28.45 -26.30 35.62
CA ASP A 298 -29.80 -26.63 35.18
C ASP A 298 -30.87 -26.10 36.17
N ASP A 299 -30.53 -26.08 37.47
CA ASP A 299 -31.34 -25.51 38.55
C ASP A 299 -31.20 -23.97 38.69
N GLU A 300 -30.46 -23.31 37.79
CA GLU A 300 -30.23 -21.85 37.75
C GLU A 300 -29.73 -21.21 39.06
N ILE A 301 -28.95 -21.94 39.87
CA ILE A 301 -28.49 -21.45 41.18
C ILE A 301 -27.65 -20.17 41.02
N PRO A 302 -27.99 -19.04 41.69
CA PRO A 302 -27.25 -17.79 41.59
C PRO A 302 -25.78 -17.92 42.01
N LEU A 303 -24.90 -17.11 41.41
CA LEU A 303 -23.45 -17.16 41.70
C LEU A 303 -23.11 -16.81 43.15
N LYS A 304 -23.91 -15.94 43.80
CA LYS A 304 -23.74 -15.60 45.21
C LYS A 304 -23.94 -16.83 46.10
N ASP A 305 -24.96 -17.62 45.81
CA ASP A 305 -25.29 -18.84 46.56
C ASP A 305 -24.25 -19.93 46.25
N ALA A 306 -23.80 -20.05 45.00
CA ALA A 306 -22.73 -20.95 44.61
C ALA A 306 -21.41 -20.65 45.35
N ALA A 307 -21.06 -19.36 45.55
CA ALA A 307 -19.88 -18.97 46.33
C ALA A 307 -20.00 -19.34 47.82
N GLN A 308 -21.22 -19.34 48.36
CA GLN A 308 -21.45 -19.81 49.73
C GLN A 308 -21.34 -21.34 49.80
N MET A 309 -21.97 -22.06 48.87
CA MET A 309 -21.85 -23.52 48.76
C MET A 309 -20.40 -24.00 48.55
N GLU A 310 -19.58 -23.19 47.86
CA GLU A 310 -18.14 -23.44 47.74
C GLU A 310 -17.46 -23.35 49.11
N ARG A 311 -17.69 -22.26 49.86
CA ARG A 311 -17.12 -22.09 51.20
C ARG A 311 -17.55 -23.21 52.14
N ASP A 312 -18.84 -23.52 52.17
CA ASP A 312 -19.39 -24.56 53.03
C ASP A 312 -18.79 -25.93 52.70
N PHE A 313 -18.55 -26.24 51.42
CA PHE A 313 -17.89 -27.48 51.01
C PHE A 313 -16.49 -27.62 51.59
N PHE A 314 -15.68 -26.57 51.50
CA PHE A 314 -14.32 -26.61 52.04
C PHE A 314 -14.30 -26.61 53.57
N GLN A 315 -15.22 -25.88 54.21
CA GLN A 315 -15.30 -25.79 55.67
C GLN A 315 -15.74 -27.11 56.30
N ASN A 316 -16.67 -27.82 55.66
CA ASN A 316 -17.22 -29.09 56.14
C ASN A 316 -16.36 -30.31 55.76
N ASN A 317 -15.29 -30.15 54.98
CA ASN A 317 -14.41 -31.25 54.58
C ASN A 317 -13.17 -31.34 55.49
N ASP A 318 -13.03 -32.45 56.20
CA ASP A 318 -11.95 -32.67 57.16
C ASP A 318 -10.52 -32.55 56.57
N TYR A 319 -10.35 -32.85 55.29
CA TYR A 319 -9.04 -32.78 54.61
C TYR A 319 -8.75 -31.41 54.00
N PHE A 320 -9.77 -30.77 53.42
CA PHE A 320 -9.57 -29.53 52.65
C PHE A 320 -9.80 -28.26 53.46
N ARG A 321 -10.32 -28.37 54.69
CA ARG A 321 -10.55 -27.22 55.58
C ARG A 321 -9.29 -26.37 55.80
N CYS A 322 -8.12 -26.99 55.95
CA CYS A 322 -6.85 -26.27 56.13
C CYS A 322 -6.49 -25.37 54.93
N LEU A 323 -6.99 -25.68 53.73
CA LEU A 323 -6.73 -24.87 52.52
C LEU A 323 -7.44 -23.51 52.57
N LEU A 324 -8.51 -23.37 53.35
CA LEU A 324 -9.18 -22.08 53.57
C LEU A 324 -8.29 -21.14 54.38
N GLU A 325 -7.71 -21.64 55.47
CA GLU A 325 -6.80 -20.87 56.34
C GLU A 325 -5.51 -20.48 55.59
N GLU A 326 -5.03 -21.34 54.68
CA GLU A 326 -3.88 -21.07 53.83
C GLU A 326 -4.15 -20.13 52.63
N ASN A 327 -5.39 -19.67 52.44
CA ASN A 327 -5.81 -18.91 51.24
C ASN A 327 -5.53 -19.64 49.91
N LYS A 328 -5.63 -20.97 49.91
CA LYS A 328 -5.42 -21.85 48.74
C LYS A 328 -6.70 -22.49 48.21
N ALA A 329 -7.84 -22.18 48.80
CA ALA A 329 -9.14 -22.63 48.34
C ALA A 329 -10.06 -21.45 48.05
N THR A 330 -11.08 -21.66 47.22
CA THR A 330 -12.13 -20.70 46.78
C THR A 330 -11.81 -19.83 45.58
N VAL A 331 -12.86 -19.48 44.83
CA VAL A 331 -12.81 -18.55 43.69
C VAL A 331 -12.41 -17.14 44.15
N LYS A 332 -12.82 -16.72 45.35
CA LYS A 332 -12.45 -15.40 45.91
C LYS A 332 -10.94 -15.29 46.11
N CYS A 333 -10.31 -16.31 46.71
CA CYS A 333 -8.86 -16.36 46.90
C CYS A 333 -8.13 -16.41 45.54
N LEU A 334 -8.68 -17.15 44.57
CA LEU A 334 -8.16 -17.17 43.20
C LEU A 334 -8.13 -15.78 42.57
N ALA A 335 -9.24 -15.03 42.63
CA ALA A 335 -9.32 -13.69 42.05
C ALA A 335 -8.26 -12.75 42.64
N ILE A 336 -8.14 -12.71 43.98
CA ILE A 336 -7.15 -11.88 44.68
C ILE A 336 -5.72 -12.25 44.25
N LYS A 337 -5.41 -13.55 44.23
CA LYS A 337 -4.08 -14.04 43.86
C LYS A 337 -3.73 -13.74 42.40
N LEU A 338 -4.68 -13.91 41.47
CA LEU A 338 -4.49 -13.58 40.05
C LEU A 338 -4.23 -12.09 39.84
N THR A 339 -4.99 -11.21 40.50
CA THR A 339 -4.80 -9.76 40.40
C THR A 339 -3.43 -9.34 40.95
N GLN A 340 -3.02 -9.89 42.10
CA GLN A 340 -1.70 -9.62 42.68
C GLN A 340 -0.57 -10.12 41.78
N ASP A 341 -0.67 -11.37 41.31
CA ASP A 341 0.31 -11.98 40.42
C ASP A 341 0.46 -11.22 39.10
N LEU A 342 -0.64 -10.70 38.55
CA LEU A 342 -0.63 -9.89 37.34
C LEU A 342 0.10 -8.57 37.58
N VAL A 343 -0.21 -7.85 38.66
CA VAL A 343 0.43 -6.56 38.94
C VAL A 343 1.91 -6.70 39.27
N ASP A 344 2.30 -7.74 40.01
CA ASP A 344 3.72 -8.01 40.28
C ASP A 344 4.47 -8.36 38.99
N HIS A 345 3.81 -9.07 38.07
CA HIS A 345 4.36 -9.36 36.76
C HIS A 345 4.46 -8.11 35.88
N ILE A 346 3.46 -7.21 35.91
CA ILE A 346 3.49 -5.91 35.23
C ILE A 346 4.66 -5.08 35.76
N LYS A 347 4.80 -4.95 37.09
CA LYS A 347 5.88 -4.18 37.73
C LYS A 347 7.27 -4.68 37.31
N LYS A 348 7.46 -6.00 37.26
CA LYS A 348 8.73 -6.62 36.82
C LYS A 348 9.01 -6.39 35.33
N SER A 349 7.97 -6.39 34.50
CA SER A 349 8.10 -6.29 33.03
C SER A 349 8.21 -4.84 32.54
N LEU A 350 7.72 -3.86 33.32
CA LEU A 350 7.63 -2.47 32.90
C LEU A 350 8.98 -1.82 32.53
N PRO A 351 10.09 -2.02 33.27
CA PRO A 351 11.38 -1.45 32.89
C PRO A 351 11.91 -1.99 31.56
N GLN A 352 11.75 -3.29 31.32
CA GLN A 352 12.14 -3.93 30.06
C GLN A 352 11.28 -3.41 28.90
N LEU A 353 9.96 -3.34 29.10
CA LEU A 353 9.02 -2.81 28.12
C LEU A 353 9.37 -1.36 27.73
N HIS A 354 9.74 -0.52 28.70
CA HIS A 354 10.15 0.87 28.46
C HIS A 354 11.39 0.98 27.57
N GLU A 355 12.41 0.16 27.84
CA GLU A 355 13.63 0.14 27.02
C GLU A 355 13.38 -0.42 25.62
N GLU A 356 12.54 -1.45 25.49
CA GLU A 356 12.13 -1.96 24.18
C GLU A 356 11.38 -0.90 23.35
N ILE A 357 10.45 -0.16 23.97
CA ILE A 357 9.72 0.93 23.33
C ILE A 357 10.70 2.01 22.85
N LYS A 358 11.66 2.44 23.68
CA LYS A 358 12.69 3.43 23.30
C LYS A 358 13.54 2.93 22.13
N LYS A 359 13.99 1.68 22.18
CA LYS A 359 14.82 1.07 21.13
C LYS A 359 14.07 1.02 19.81
N LYS A 360 12.81 0.56 19.82
CA LYS A 360 11.95 0.55 18.63
C LYS A 360 11.70 1.96 18.11
N LEU A 361 11.40 2.91 18.98
CA LEU A 361 11.19 4.31 18.60
C LEU A 361 12.43 4.90 17.93
N TRP A 362 13.63 4.64 18.45
CA TRP A 362 14.87 5.12 17.86
C TRP A 362 15.17 4.50 16.50
N ASN A 363 14.95 3.19 16.35
CA ASN A 363 15.08 2.50 15.07
C ASN A 363 14.14 3.09 14.02
N VAL A 364 12.88 3.35 14.40
CA VAL A 364 11.88 3.98 13.52
C VAL A 364 12.28 5.41 13.18
N LYS A 365 12.73 6.22 14.15
CA LYS A 365 13.20 7.59 13.90
C LYS A 365 14.41 7.63 12.96
N ARG A 366 15.35 6.68 13.11
CA ARG A 366 16.50 6.56 12.21
C ARG A 366 16.05 6.20 10.80
N ALA A 367 15.21 5.17 10.65
CA ALA A 367 14.68 4.78 9.36
C ALA A 367 13.86 5.91 8.70
N LEU A 368 13.14 6.71 9.50
CA LEU A 368 12.42 7.88 9.03
C LEU A 368 13.36 8.99 8.54
N LYS A 369 14.55 9.14 9.15
CA LYS A 369 15.56 10.12 8.71
C LYS A 369 16.16 9.77 7.35
N ASP A 370 16.29 8.47 7.06
CA ASP A 370 16.78 7.97 5.77
C ASP A 370 15.71 8.08 4.65
N CYS A 371 14.45 8.33 5.02
CA CYS A 371 13.40 8.71 4.09
C CYS A 371 13.37 10.25 3.99
N GLU A 372 13.73 10.82 2.85
CA GLU A 372 13.59 12.27 2.63
C GLU A 372 12.15 12.73 2.91
N ASP A 373 11.99 13.97 3.41
CA ASP A 373 10.67 14.62 3.52
C ASP A 373 10.01 14.55 2.13
N GLY A 374 8.98 13.72 2.02
CA GLY A 374 8.21 13.61 0.78
C GLY A 374 7.60 14.96 0.37
N PRO A 375 7.13 15.09 -0.87
CA PRO A 375 6.51 16.32 -1.35
C PRO A 375 5.35 16.74 -0.43
N PRO A 376 5.26 18.02 -0.04
CA PRO A 376 4.14 18.54 0.75
C PRO A 376 2.78 18.22 0.11
N GLU A 377 1.75 18.02 0.95
CA GLU A 377 0.39 17.71 0.47
C GLU A 377 -0.25 18.89 -0.29
N ASP A 378 0.23 20.11 -0.08
CA ASP A 378 -0.26 21.33 -0.73
C ASP A 378 0.44 21.59 -2.08
N LEU A 379 -0.25 22.29 -2.99
CA LEU A 379 0.25 22.48 -4.36
C LEU A 379 1.45 23.43 -4.42
N LYS A 380 1.54 24.36 -3.46
CA LYS A 380 2.61 25.35 -3.40
C LYS A 380 3.89 24.72 -2.86
N GLY A 381 3.81 24.01 -1.74
CA GLY A 381 4.90 23.24 -1.16
C GLY A 381 5.40 22.14 -2.08
N ALA A 382 4.53 21.44 -2.80
CA ALA A 382 4.95 20.45 -3.81
C ALA A 382 5.74 21.10 -4.97
N LYS A 383 5.37 22.31 -5.39
CA LYS A 383 6.13 23.08 -6.40
C LYS A 383 7.50 23.50 -5.87
N GLU A 384 7.55 24.08 -4.67
CA GLU A 384 8.81 24.52 -4.03
C GLU A 384 9.76 23.33 -3.82
N PHE A 385 9.23 22.18 -3.40
CA PHE A 385 9.98 20.95 -3.25
C PHE A 385 10.56 20.45 -4.58
N LEU A 386 9.75 20.44 -5.64
CA LEU A 386 10.20 20.05 -6.98
C LEU A 386 11.28 21.00 -7.51
N ILE A 387 11.13 22.31 -7.31
CA ILE A 387 12.13 23.33 -7.65
C ILE A 387 13.45 23.02 -6.93
N LYS A 388 13.39 22.71 -5.63
CA LYS A 388 14.58 22.37 -4.84
C LYS A 388 15.31 21.14 -5.41
N ILE A 389 14.58 20.08 -5.76
CA ILE A 389 15.18 18.88 -6.36
C ILE A 389 15.79 19.19 -7.73
N LEU A 390 15.09 19.93 -8.58
CA LEU A 390 15.59 20.27 -9.92
C LEU A 390 16.79 21.23 -9.87
N ASN A 391 16.81 22.16 -8.92
CA ASN A 391 17.97 23.03 -8.70
C ASN A 391 19.20 22.22 -8.27
N ARG A 392 19.02 21.25 -7.34
CA ARG A 392 20.10 20.33 -6.95
C ARG A 392 20.64 19.55 -8.16
N PHE A 393 19.75 19.03 -8.99
CA PHE A 393 20.15 18.34 -10.24
C PHE A 393 20.93 19.27 -11.18
N ASN A 394 20.43 20.49 -11.41
CA ASN A 394 21.07 21.48 -12.27
C ASN A 394 22.45 21.90 -11.74
N GLU A 395 22.60 22.05 -10.42
CA GLU A 395 23.89 22.34 -9.78
C GLU A 395 24.89 21.20 -9.98
N GLN A 396 24.47 19.94 -9.81
CA GLN A 396 25.33 18.78 -10.06
C GLN A 396 25.77 18.67 -11.52
N ILE A 397 24.86 18.89 -12.48
CA ILE A 397 25.19 18.90 -13.92
C ILE A 397 26.16 20.04 -14.25
N LYS A 398 25.93 21.25 -13.72
CA LYS A 398 26.84 22.39 -13.92
C LYS A 398 28.23 22.09 -13.36
N SER A 399 28.31 21.61 -12.12
CA SER A 399 29.57 21.26 -11.46
C SER A 399 30.32 20.14 -12.22
N LEU A 400 29.61 19.15 -12.77
CA LEU A 400 30.20 18.12 -13.61
C LEU A 400 30.76 18.71 -14.92
N SER A 401 30.04 19.66 -15.52
CA SER A 401 30.45 20.30 -16.78
C SER A 401 31.59 21.32 -16.63
N SER A 402 31.75 21.93 -15.45
CA SER A 402 32.86 22.85 -15.14
C SER A 402 34.11 22.13 -14.63
N GLY A 403 33.98 20.89 -14.17
CA GLY A 403 35.09 20.07 -13.67
C GLY A 403 35.44 20.32 -12.20
N GLU A 404 34.55 20.96 -11.45
CA GLU A 404 34.71 21.25 -10.01
C GLU A 404 34.53 20.00 -9.11
N LEU A 405 33.92 18.94 -9.64
CA LEU A 405 33.68 17.69 -8.92
C LEU A 405 34.96 16.86 -8.77
N VAL A 406 35.57 16.93 -7.57
CA VAL A 406 36.69 16.07 -7.15
C VAL A 406 36.15 14.71 -6.70
N SER A 407 35.97 13.80 -7.65
CA SER A 407 35.61 12.39 -7.40
C SER A 407 36.57 11.47 -8.16
N GLU A 408 36.79 10.25 -7.66
CA GLU A 408 37.66 9.21 -8.27
C GLU A 408 37.26 8.84 -9.71
N LYS A 409 36.06 9.24 -10.17
CA LYS A 409 35.54 9.08 -11.54
C LYS A 409 35.41 10.38 -12.31
N ASN A 410 36.32 11.34 -12.12
CA ASN A 410 36.27 12.64 -12.80
C ASN A 410 36.06 12.49 -14.33
N LEU A 411 34.98 13.09 -14.84
CA LEU A 411 34.62 13.07 -16.27
C LEU A 411 35.77 13.56 -17.16
N PHE A 412 36.45 14.65 -16.78
CA PHE A 412 37.54 15.22 -17.58
C PHE A 412 38.75 14.29 -17.69
N VAL A 413 38.98 13.43 -16.70
CA VAL A 413 40.05 12.41 -16.78
C VAL A 413 39.71 11.38 -17.86
N GLN A 414 38.45 10.93 -17.93
CA GLN A 414 37.99 10.00 -18.96
C GLN A 414 38.04 10.64 -20.36
N LEU A 415 37.57 11.88 -20.50
CA LEU A 415 37.62 12.61 -21.78
C LEU A 415 39.05 12.82 -22.27
N ARG A 416 39.97 13.22 -21.37
CA ARG A 416 41.39 13.39 -21.71
C ARG A 416 42.06 12.10 -22.15
N ALA A 417 41.64 10.95 -21.61
CA ALA A 417 42.18 9.67 -22.05
C ALA A 417 41.83 9.37 -23.52
N GLU A 418 40.59 9.66 -23.94
CA GLU A 418 40.18 9.51 -25.35
C GLU A 418 40.85 10.55 -26.26
N PHE A 419 40.98 11.81 -25.82
CA PHE A 419 41.72 12.83 -26.56
C PHE A 419 43.20 12.47 -26.74
N LYS A 420 43.80 11.83 -25.73
CA LYS A 420 45.17 11.32 -25.85
C LYS A 420 45.26 10.22 -26.90
N LYS A 421 44.33 9.27 -26.95
CA LYS A 421 44.29 8.23 -27.99
C LYS A 421 44.17 8.84 -29.39
N TRP A 422 43.34 9.87 -29.56
CA TRP A 422 43.24 10.63 -30.81
C TRP A 422 44.58 11.25 -31.21
N ASN A 423 45.25 11.92 -30.28
CA ASN A 423 46.56 12.52 -30.55
C ASN A 423 47.63 11.46 -30.85
N ASP A 424 47.61 10.31 -30.17
CA ASP A 424 48.54 9.21 -30.42
C ASP A 424 48.31 8.60 -31.82
N TYR A 425 47.04 8.45 -32.24
CA TYR A 425 46.68 8.03 -33.59
C TYR A 425 47.20 9.02 -34.64
N LEU A 426 46.92 10.31 -34.46
CA LEU A 426 47.43 11.40 -35.28
C LEU A 426 48.97 11.41 -35.38
N ASN A 427 49.68 11.16 -34.28
CA ASN A 427 51.14 11.07 -34.30
C ASN A 427 51.66 9.81 -35.01
N SER A 428 50.89 8.72 -35.02
CA SER A 428 51.21 7.52 -35.80
C SER A 428 51.08 7.76 -37.31
N THR A 429 50.09 8.56 -37.74
CA THR A 429 49.90 8.85 -39.16
C THR A 429 51.04 9.70 -39.71
N LYS A 430 51.60 10.62 -38.92
CA LYS A 430 52.83 11.36 -39.25
C LYS A 430 53.98 10.44 -39.62
N LYS A 431 54.25 9.42 -38.80
CA LYS A 431 55.35 8.45 -39.02
C LYS A 431 55.14 7.60 -40.27
N SER A 432 53.89 7.29 -40.59
CA SER A 432 53.52 6.50 -41.77
C SER A 432 53.48 7.31 -43.07
N PHE A 433 53.53 8.65 -42.99
CA PHE A 433 53.45 9.53 -44.14
C PHE A 433 54.74 9.45 -44.95
N ASN A 434 54.76 8.64 -46.01
CA ASN A 434 55.88 8.55 -46.94
C ASN A 434 55.45 8.97 -48.37
N PRO A 435 55.65 10.24 -48.75
CA PRO A 435 55.29 10.75 -50.07
C PRO A 435 56.02 10.06 -51.24
N SER A 436 57.20 9.48 -50.98
CA SER A 436 58.14 9.04 -52.02
C SER A 436 57.61 7.90 -52.90
N ASN A 437 56.75 7.03 -52.38
CA ASN A 437 56.19 5.89 -53.13
C ASN A 437 55.10 6.29 -54.14
N LYS A 438 54.38 7.41 -53.93
CA LYS A 438 53.35 7.90 -54.88
C LYS A 438 53.94 8.85 -55.93
N LEU A 439 55.09 9.46 -55.65
CA LEU A 439 55.74 10.44 -56.51
C LEU A 439 56.54 9.80 -57.68
N SER A 440 56.93 8.51 -57.58
CA SER A 440 58.09 8.02 -58.31
C SER A 440 57.88 7.43 -59.72
N GLN A 441 56.69 7.01 -60.19
CA GLN A 441 56.62 6.32 -61.49
C GLN A 441 55.43 6.58 -62.44
N LYS A 442 54.24 7.03 -61.99
CA LYS A 442 53.05 7.06 -62.89
C LYS A 442 52.79 8.37 -63.65
N ASN A 443 53.39 9.50 -63.24
CA ASN A 443 53.00 10.83 -63.76
C ASN A 443 54.15 11.64 -64.42
N ARG A 444 55.33 11.05 -64.61
CA ARG A 444 56.51 11.68 -65.25
C ARG A 444 56.38 11.78 -66.78
N GLY A 445 55.30 12.38 -67.27
CA GLY A 445 55.03 12.51 -68.71
C GLY A 445 55.28 13.91 -69.30
N ARG A 446 55.31 14.97 -68.47
CA ARG A 446 55.46 16.37 -68.90
C ARG A 446 56.30 17.26 -67.98
N GLU A 447 56.82 16.75 -66.87
CA GLU A 447 57.49 17.54 -65.82
C GLU A 447 59.01 17.55 -66.01
N LEU A 448 59.62 18.75 -66.04
CA LEU A 448 61.07 18.93 -66.04
C LEU A 448 61.67 18.63 -64.66
N PRO A 449 62.92 18.12 -64.56
CA PRO A 449 63.62 17.99 -63.28
C PRO A 449 63.64 19.32 -62.52
N GLY A 450 63.15 19.34 -61.27
CA GLY A 450 63.05 20.55 -60.44
C GLY A 450 61.67 21.21 -60.41
N PHE A 451 60.74 20.89 -61.33
CA PHE A 451 59.38 21.43 -61.34
C PHE A 451 58.36 20.37 -60.92
N SER A 452 57.75 20.52 -59.75
CA SER A 452 56.71 19.63 -59.23
C SER A 452 55.31 20.26 -59.31
N ASN A 453 54.32 19.48 -59.76
CA ASN A 453 52.94 19.95 -59.93
C ASN A 453 52.22 20.15 -58.59
N TYR A 454 51.76 21.37 -58.32
CA TYR A 454 50.96 21.71 -57.14
C TYR A 454 49.70 20.82 -56.99
N ARG A 455 49.09 20.38 -58.10
CA ARG A 455 47.92 19.48 -58.05
C ARG A 455 48.25 18.10 -57.48
N LEU A 456 49.49 17.63 -57.65
CA LEU A 456 49.95 16.38 -57.04
C LEU A 456 50.14 16.55 -55.54
N PHE A 457 50.66 17.71 -55.11
CA PHE A 457 50.82 18.08 -53.70
C PHE A 457 49.47 18.06 -53.00
N GLU A 458 48.51 18.78 -53.61
CA GLU A 458 47.14 18.90 -53.16
C GLU A 458 46.44 17.54 -53.06
N LYS A 459 46.53 16.71 -54.10
CA LYS A 459 45.88 15.39 -54.10
C LYS A 459 46.45 14.43 -53.05
N ILE A 460 47.77 14.40 -52.87
CA ILE A 460 48.39 13.52 -51.87
C ILE A 460 47.96 13.91 -50.45
N LEU A 461 47.87 15.21 -50.19
CA LEU A 461 47.44 15.72 -48.90
C LEU A 461 45.94 15.44 -48.66
N GLN A 462 45.09 15.74 -49.64
CA GLN A 462 43.65 15.47 -49.57
C GLN A 462 43.36 13.99 -49.31
N ASP A 463 44.06 13.07 -50.00
CA ASP A 463 43.94 11.62 -49.78
C ASP A 463 44.25 11.21 -48.33
N HIS A 464 45.21 11.88 -47.67
CA HIS A 464 45.60 11.57 -46.29
C HIS A 464 44.66 12.20 -45.27
N VAL A 465 44.25 13.45 -45.50
CA VAL A 465 43.28 14.16 -44.65
C VAL A 465 41.92 13.45 -44.66
N ALA A 466 41.48 12.96 -45.82
CA ALA A 466 40.23 12.22 -45.94
C ALA A 466 40.17 10.96 -45.06
N LYS A 467 41.30 10.28 -44.84
CA LYS A 467 41.39 9.08 -43.98
C LYS A 467 41.23 9.38 -42.49
N LEU A 468 41.42 10.63 -42.06
CA LEU A 468 41.30 11.03 -40.66
C LEU A 468 39.85 11.27 -40.23
N LYS A 469 38.90 11.31 -41.18
CA LYS A 469 37.49 11.63 -40.92
C LYS A 469 36.77 10.54 -40.11
N GLU A 470 36.91 9.28 -40.49
CA GLU A 470 36.25 8.17 -39.76
C GLU A 470 36.74 8.07 -38.31
N PRO A 471 38.06 8.06 -38.01
CA PRO A 471 38.54 8.05 -36.64
C PRO A 471 38.13 9.29 -35.81
N ALA A 472 37.89 10.43 -36.46
CA ALA A 472 37.35 11.62 -35.79
C ALA A 472 35.89 11.43 -35.35
N ASN A 473 35.07 10.74 -36.16
CA ASN A 473 33.71 10.36 -35.79
C ASN A 473 33.70 9.29 -34.69
N ASP A 474 34.66 8.36 -34.71
CA ASP A 474 34.82 7.36 -33.65
C ASP A 474 35.12 8.03 -32.29
N LEU A 475 36.00 9.04 -32.28
CA LEU A 475 36.27 9.84 -31.09
C LEU A 475 34.98 10.52 -30.58
N LEU A 476 34.22 11.16 -31.47
CA LEU A 476 32.96 11.81 -31.10
C LEU A 476 31.97 10.82 -30.45
N ASN A 477 31.83 9.61 -31.01
CA ASN A 477 30.98 8.57 -30.46
C ASN A 477 31.46 8.06 -29.10
N ALA A 478 32.77 7.86 -28.91
CA ALA A 478 33.33 7.47 -27.61
C ALA A 478 33.05 8.52 -26.53
N ILE A 479 33.20 9.81 -26.86
CA ILE A 479 32.93 10.92 -25.94
C ILE A 479 31.44 10.99 -25.59
N LYS A 480 30.55 10.82 -26.57
CA LYS A 480 29.10 10.75 -26.38
C LYS A 480 28.73 9.70 -25.33
N ASP A 481 29.24 8.47 -25.48
CA ASP A 481 28.89 7.36 -24.61
C ASP A 481 29.35 7.59 -23.16
N ILE A 482 30.53 8.20 -22.98
CA ILE A 482 31.05 8.59 -21.66
C ILE A 482 30.12 9.64 -21.01
N ILE A 483 29.72 10.67 -21.76
CA ILE A 483 28.89 11.75 -21.22
C ILE A 483 27.48 11.26 -20.88
N ILE A 484 26.84 10.47 -21.76
CA ILE A 484 25.51 9.88 -21.51
C ILE A 484 25.54 9.07 -20.22
N LYS A 485 26.57 8.25 -20.02
CA LYS A 485 26.72 7.44 -18.81
C LYS A 485 26.83 8.29 -17.55
N GLN A 486 27.70 9.31 -17.55
CA GLN A 486 27.88 10.19 -16.38
C GLN A 486 26.61 10.97 -16.05
N PHE A 487 25.89 11.48 -17.07
CA PHE A 487 24.64 12.18 -16.84
C PHE A 487 23.55 11.22 -16.33
N ALA A 488 23.48 9.99 -16.85
CA ALA A 488 22.55 8.97 -16.37
C ALA A 488 22.81 8.55 -14.92
N ASP A 489 24.08 8.52 -14.49
CA ASP A 489 24.46 8.26 -13.10
C ASP A 489 23.96 9.38 -12.18
N ILE A 490 24.17 10.66 -12.54
CA ILE A 490 23.65 11.82 -11.79
C ILE A 490 22.12 11.79 -11.69
N VAL A 491 21.42 11.50 -12.78
CA VAL A 491 19.95 11.37 -12.78
C VAL A 491 19.51 10.25 -11.84
N SER A 492 20.26 9.15 -11.81
CA SER A 492 19.93 8.03 -10.94
C SER A 492 20.20 8.36 -9.47
N GLU A 493 21.19 9.20 -9.14
CA GLU A 493 21.45 9.70 -7.79
C GLU A 493 20.41 10.73 -7.33
N CYS A 494 20.10 11.73 -8.17
CA CYS A 494 19.15 12.80 -7.85
C CYS A 494 17.70 12.33 -7.72
N PHE A 495 17.30 11.31 -8.49
CA PHE A 495 15.90 10.90 -8.61
C PHE A 495 15.65 9.45 -8.17
N GLN A 496 16.45 8.91 -7.23
CA GLN A 496 16.34 7.52 -6.74
C GLN A 496 14.91 7.14 -6.34
N ASN A 497 14.18 8.06 -5.70
CA ASN A 497 12.81 7.83 -5.20
C ASN A 497 11.73 8.25 -6.21
N TYR A 498 12.10 8.74 -7.41
CA TYR A 498 11.21 9.37 -8.38
C TYR A 498 11.39 8.80 -9.79
N HIS A 499 11.09 7.52 -9.98
CA HIS A 499 11.31 6.81 -11.27
C HIS A 499 10.69 7.47 -12.50
N ILE A 500 9.52 8.12 -12.37
CA ILE A 500 8.90 8.84 -13.50
C ILE A 500 9.78 10.02 -13.91
N LEU A 501 10.25 10.81 -12.94
CA LEU A 501 11.15 11.94 -13.20
C LEU A 501 12.52 11.48 -13.69
N GLN A 502 12.99 10.33 -13.19
CA GLN A 502 14.21 9.67 -13.65
C GLN A 502 14.12 9.30 -15.14
N ASN A 503 13.03 8.66 -15.57
CA ASN A 503 12.83 8.25 -16.96
C ASN A 503 12.66 9.46 -17.89
N ILE A 504 11.82 10.42 -17.52
CA ILE A 504 11.63 11.66 -18.30
C ILE A 504 12.96 12.38 -18.51
N THR A 505 13.77 12.50 -17.46
CA THR A 505 15.08 13.17 -17.54
C THR A 505 16.07 12.37 -18.39
N LYS A 506 16.09 11.03 -18.28
CA LYS A 506 16.94 10.16 -19.13
C LYS A 506 16.58 10.28 -20.61
N ASP A 507 15.29 10.20 -20.95
CA ASP A 507 14.83 10.35 -22.32
C ASP A 507 15.19 11.72 -22.88
N LYS A 508 15.07 12.76 -22.05
CA LYS A 508 15.43 14.12 -22.43
C LYS A 508 16.93 14.28 -22.69
N ILE A 509 17.78 13.69 -21.84
CA ILE A 509 19.24 13.66 -22.08
C ILE A 509 19.55 12.98 -23.41
N ASN A 510 18.96 11.82 -23.69
CA ASN A 510 19.18 11.09 -24.93
C ASN A 510 18.77 11.92 -26.16
N ASN A 511 17.61 12.59 -26.12
CA ASN A 511 17.14 13.43 -27.22
C ASN A 511 18.06 14.64 -27.47
N ILE A 512 18.50 15.31 -26.40
CA ILE A 512 19.44 16.45 -26.51
C ILE A 512 20.78 15.96 -27.08
N GLN A 513 21.31 14.85 -26.56
CA GLN A 513 22.57 14.26 -27.02
C GLN A 513 22.53 13.86 -28.49
N LEU A 514 21.42 13.31 -28.99
CA LEU A 514 21.25 13.01 -30.42
C LEU A 514 21.30 14.27 -31.29
N THR A 515 20.62 15.35 -30.86
CA THR A 515 20.65 16.62 -31.60
C THR A 515 22.05 17.25 -31.59
N GLN A 516 22.77 17.15 -30.48
CA GLN A 516 24.14 17.66 -30.37
C GLN A 516 25.15 16.83 -31.15
N LEU A 517 24.94 15.51 -31.24
CA LEU A 517 25.73 14.62 -32.09
C LEU A 517 25.64 15.03 -33.55
N GLU A 518 24.43 15.23 -34.09
CA GLU A 518 24.24 15.65 -35.49
C GLU A 518 24.92 16.99 -35.79
N LYS A 519 24.83 17.95 -34.85
CA LYS A 519 25.53 19.23 -34.95
C LYS A 519 27.05 19.03 -34.99
N ALA A 520 27.60 18.25 -34.06
CA ALA A 520 29.03 17.99 -33.97
C ALA A 520 29.54 17.27 -35.23
N GLU A 521 28.87 16.23 -35.71
CA GLU A 521 29.21 15.51 -36.95
C GLU A 521 29.23 16.44 -38.17
N LYS A 522 28.24 17.33 -38.27
CA LYS A 522 28.20 18.35 -39.33
C LYS A 522 29.42 19.26 -39.26
N ARG A 523 29.79 19.74 -38.06
CA ARG A 523 30.97 20.60 -37.88
C ARG A 523 32.29 19.87 -38.15
N ILE A 524 32.41 18.60 -37.77
CA ILE A 524 33.55 17.75 -38.15
C ILE A 524 33.66 17.68 -39.67
N SER A 525 32.56 17.38 -40.36
CA SER A 525 32.53 17.29 -41.84
C SER A 525 32.93 18.61 -42.50
N GLU A 526 32.48 19.75 -41.96
CA GLU A 526 32.87 21.09 -42.41
C GLU A 526 34.35 21.38 -42.15
N GLN A 527 34.89 21.03 -40.98
CA GLN A 527 36.32 21.17 -40.67
C GLN A 527 37.18 20.39 -41.66
N PHE A 528 36.83 19.14 -41.94
CA PHE A 528 37.56 18.35 -42.94
C PHE A 528 37.47 18.97 -44.33
N LYS A 529 36.32 19.52 -44.76
CA LYS A 529 36.22 20.24 -46.05
C LYS A 529 37.13 21.47 -46.10
N MET A 530 37.32 22.18 -45.00
CA MET A 530 38.25 23.31 -44.93
C MET A 530 39.70 22.85 -45.04
N GLU A 531 40.08 21.75 -44.39
CA GLU A 531 41.44 21.17 -44.47
C GLU A 531 41.79 20.60 -45.86
N HIS A 532 40.82 20.46 -46.78
CA HIS A 532 41.12 20.14 -48.19
C HIS A 532 41.75 21.32 -48.94
N ARG A 533 41.64 22.54 -48.41
CA ARG A 533 42.33 23.72 -48.95
C ARG A 533 43.68 23.89 -48.28
N ILE A 534 44.72 24.00 -49.09
CA ILE A 534 46.09 24.21 -48.59
C ILE A 534 46.28 25.69 -48.29
N TYR A 535 46.43 26.01 -47.01
CA TYR A 535 46.75 27.34 -46.53
C TYR A 535 47.33 27.29 -45.12
N THR A 536 48.39 28.06 -44.90
CA THR A 536 48.98 28.36 -43.59
C THR A 536 49.75 29.68 -43.70
N GLN A 537 50.03 30.33 -42.58
CA GLN A 537 50.90 31.50 -42.55
C GLN A 537 52.36 31.09 -42.78
N ASP A 538 53.09 31.88 -43.57
CA ASP A 538 54.50 31.61 -43.91
C ASP A 538 55.40 31.42 -42.68
N PRO A 539 55.32 32.23 -41.60
CA PRO A 539 56.11 32.00 -40.39
C PRO A 539 55.89 30.63 -39.75
N ILE A 540 54.64 30.14 -39.74
CA ILE A 540 54.28 28.84 -39.13
C ILE A 540 54.85 27.71 -39.97
N TYR A 541 54.72 27.81 -41.29
CA TYR A 541 55.24 26.83 -42.22
C TYR A 541 56.76 26.75 -42.19
N LEU A 542 57.44 27.90 -42.27
CA LEU A 542 58.90 27.97 -42.25
C LEU A 542 59.49 27.48 -40.93
N LYS A 543 58.80 27.71 -39.80
CA LYS A 543 59.21 27.18 -38.49
C LYS A 543 59.24 25.64 -38.50
N ILE A 544 58.15 25.00 -38.93
CA ILE A 544 58.06 23.53 -38.95
C ILE A 544 58.99 22.94 -40.01
N LEU A 545 59.13 23.61 -41.16
CA LEU A 545 60.08 23.19 -42.19
C LEU A 545 61.53 23.24 -41.67
N LYS A 546 61.89 24.26 -40.88
CA LYS A 546 63.18 24.36 -40.18
C LYS A 546 63.37 23.22 -39.18
N GLU A 547 62.35 22.86 -38.41
CA GLU A 547 62.40 21.75 -37.46
C GLU A 547 62.62 20.40 -38.16
N ILE A 548 62.07 20.19 -39.36
CA ILE A 548 62.21 18.95 -40.13
C ILE A 548 63.56 18.87 -40.86
N THR A 549 64.03 19.99 -41.42
CA THR A 549 65.24 20.02 -42.27
C THR A 549 66.52 20.39 -41.52
N ASN A 550 66.41 20.94 -40.31
CA ASN A 550 67.50 21.61 -39.58
C ASN A 550 68.16 22.77 -40.34
N GLU A 551 67.50 23.34 -41.36
CA GLU A 551 67.98 24.49 -42.13
C GLU A 551 67.25 25.78 -41.72
N THR A 552 67.92 26.94 -41.81
CA THR A 552 67.32 28.25 -41.52
C THR A 552 66.75 28.87 -42.81
N PHE A 553 65.47 29.24 -42.77
CA PHE A 553 64.77 29.92 -43.87
C PHE A 553 64.34 31.33 -43.44
N SER A 554 64.44 32.30 -44.35
CA SER A 554 63.92 33.67 -44.16
C SER A 554 62.84 33.99 -45.20
N GLU A 555 61.80 34.74 -44.80
CA GLU A 555 60.77 35.24 -45.74
C GLU A 555 61.36 36.07 -46.90
N LYS A 556 62.53 36.69 -46.68
CA LYS A 556 63.24 37.47 -47.70
C LYS A 556 63.84 36.62 -48.84
N GLU A 557 63.84 35.29 -48.70
CA GLU A 557 64.41 34.35 -49.68
C GLU A 557 63.34 33.75 -50.63
N LEU A 558 62.06 34.12 -50.51
CA LEU A 558 60.96 33.72 -51.40
C LEU A 558 60.97 34.62 -52.66
N PRO A 559 61.18 34.11 -53.92
CA PRO A 559 60.72 32.83 -54.45
C PRO A 559 61.83 31.90 -55.01
N VAL A 560 63.09 32.02 -54.58
CA VAL A 560 64.20 31.18 -55.09
C VAL A 560 64.46 30.02 -54.13
N PHE A 561 63.59 29.01 -54.14
CA PHE A 561 63.85 27.72 -53.46
C PHE A 561 64.79 26.86 -54.31
N ASP A 562 66.08 27.20 -54.35
CA ASP A 562 67.14 26.39 -55.00
C ASP A 562 68.13 25.79 -53.97
N LYS A 563 67.68 25.65 -52.72
CA LYS A 563 68.36 24.85 -51.68
C LYS A 563 67.73 23.46 -51.59
N LYS A 564 68.48 22.50 -51.04
CA LYS A 564 68.24 21.04 -50.86
C LYS A 564 66.87 20.57 -50.32
N CYS A 565 65.85 21.42 -50.20
CA CYS A 565 64.50 21.07 -49.79
C CYS A 565 63.81 20.14 -50.80
N ASN A 566 63.86 18.85 -50.53
CA ASN A 566 63.07 17.86 -51.26
C ASN A 566 61.56 18.11 -51.02
N TYR A 567 60.76 18.00 -52.08
CA TYR A 567 59.29 18.07 -52.05
C TYR A 567 58.63 17.23 -50.96
N LYS A 568 59.30 16.13 -50.57
CA LYS A 568 58.95 15.31 -49.41
C LYS A 568 58.86 16.13 -48.10
N HIS A 569 59.88 16.93 -47.78
CA HIS A 569 59.95 17.69 -46.53
C HIS A 569 58.88 18.80 -46.48
N MET A 570 58.54 19.38 -47.64
CA MET A 570 57.47 20.38 -47.75
C MET A 570 56.08 19.78 -47.46
N LEU A 571 55.81 18.58 -48.00
CA LEU A 571 54.59 17.83 -47.71
C LEU A 571 54.51 17.41 -46.23
N GLU A 572 55.62 16.94 -45.66
CA GLU A 572 55.72 16.56 -44.25
C GLU A 572 55.46 17.77 -43.33
N ALA A 573 56.06 18.92 -43.64
CA ALA A 573 55.86 20.15 -42.87
C ALA A 573 54.39 20.61 -42.88
N TYR A 574 53.74 20.60 -44.05
CA TYR A 574 52.33 21.01 -44.11
C TYR A 574 51.40 19.98 -43.43
N TYR A 575 51.67 18.68 -43.58
CA TYR A 575 50.88 17.65 -42.92
C TYR A 575 50.99 17.72 -41.40
N GLU A 576 52.18 18.05 -40.86
CA GLU A 576 52.39 18.30 -39.44
C GLU A 576 51.47 19.40 -38.90
N ILE A 577 51.29 20.49 -39.66
CA ILE A 577 50.39 21.60 -39.32
C ILE A 577 48.93 21.14 -39.29
N VAL A 578 48.50 20.34 -40.27
CA VAL A 578 47.14 19.79 -40.31
C VAL A 578 46.90 18.92 -39.08
N VAL A 579 47.87 18.07 -38.73
CA VAL A 579 47.75 17.20 -37.56
C VAL A 579 47.68 18.00 -36.25
N GLN A 580 48.52 19.03 -36.07
CA GLN A 580 48.46 19.89 -34.89
C GLN A 580 47.10 20.61 -34.77
N ARG A 581 46.59 21.16 -35.88
CA ARG A 581 45.25 21.79 -35.89
C ARG A 581 44.15 20.82 -35.49
N LEU A 582 44.15 19.61 -36.05
CA LEU A 582 43.14 18.58 -35.74
C LEU A 582 43.29 17.99 -34.34
N ALA A 583 44.49 17.98 -33.77
CA ALA A 583 44.73 17.54 -32.39
C ALA A 583 44.06 18.48 -31.37
N ASP A 584 43.99 19.78 -31.67
CA ASP A 584 43.40 20.78 -30.76
C ASP A 584 41.92 21.07 -31.08
N GLN A 585 41.60 21.34 -32.34
CA GLN A 585 40.27 21.82 -32.74
C GLN A 585 39.18 20.77 -32.54
N LEU A 586 39.49 19.50 -32.81
CA LEU A 586 38.51 18.43 -32.72
C LEU A 586 38.07 18.19 -31.27
N PRO A 587 38.98 17.96 -30.28
CA PRO A 587 38.59 17.88 -28.87
C PRO A 587 37.83 19.10 -28.35
N LEU A 588 38.27 20.32 -28.69
CA LEU A 588 37.60 21.55 -28.26
C LEU A 588 36.15 21.60 -28.74
N MET A 589 35.93 21.32 -30.02
CA MET A 589 34.60 21.31 -30.61
C MET A 589 33.72 20.21 -30.02
N VAL A 590 34.24 18.99 -29.87
CA VAL A 590 33.49 17.87 -29.30
C VAL A 590 33.11 18.14 -27.85
N SER A 591 34.03 18.64 -27.02
CA SER A 591 33.72 19.03 -25.64
C SER A 591 32.71 20.18 -25.56
N PHE A 592 32.79 21.15 -26.46
CA PHE A 592 31.84 22.26 -26.49
C PHE A 592 30.40 21.77 -26.75
N TYR A 593 30.18 21.04 -27.85
CA TYR A 593 28.83 20.57 -28.22
C TYR A 593 28.30 19.48 -27.28
N MET A 594 29.10 18.44 -27.03
CA MET A 594 28.63 17.24 -26.33
C MET A 594 28.52 17.42 -24.81
N LEU A 595 29.33 18.29 -24.20
CA LEU A 595 29.33 18.52 -22.76
C LEU A 595 28.75 19.89 -22.39
N GLN A 596 29.35 20.99 -22.83
CA GLN A 596 28.98 22.34 -22.36
C GLN A 596 27.59 22.77 -22.86
N GLU A 597 27.35 22.70 -24.17
CA GLU A 597 26.05 23.09 -24.75
C GLU A 597 24.95 22.15 -24.26
N THR A 598 25.23 20.84 -24.15
CA THR A 598 24.27 19.86 -23.60
C THR A 598 23.90 20.18 -22.15
N ALA A 599 24.87 20.46 -21.27
CA ALA A 599 24.61 20.82 -19.88
C ALA A 599 23.79 22.11 -19.75
N GLN A 600 24.06 23.10 -20.61
CA GLN A 600 23.33 24.37 -20.65
C GLN A 600 21.88 24.20 -21.13
N ILE A 601 21.66 23.42 -22.19
CA ILE A 601 20.32 23.11 -22.69
C ILE A 601 19.56 22.35 -21.62
N LEU A 602 20.14 21.30 -21.05
CA LEU A 602 19.51 20.47 -20.02
C LEU A 602 19.10 21.30 -18.78
N SER A 603 19.94 22.25 -18.36
CA SER A 603 19.63 23.16 -17.25
C SER A 603 18.45 24.08 -17.55
N THR A 604 18.41 24.65 -18.77
CA THR A 604 17.32 25.55 -19.22
C THR A 604 16.01 24.78 -19.34
N ASP A 605 16.07 23.60 -19.96
CA ASP A 605 14.92 22.75 -20.23
C ASP A 605 14.37 22.06 -18.98
N GLY A 606 15.22 21.82 -17.98
CA GLY A 606 14.81 21.35 -16.65
C GLY A 606 13.92 22.36 -15.92
N ILE A 607 14.16 23.66 -16.13
CA ILE A 607 13.32 24.73 -15.59
C ILE A 607 11.98 24.82 -16.32
N VAL A 608 11.94 24.57 -17.64
CA VAL A 608 10.69 24.57 -18.41
C VAL A 608 9.73 23.44 -17.97
N LEU A 609 10.25 22.30 -17.51
CA LEU A 609 9.45 21.22 -16.93
C LEU A 609 8.67 21.66 -15.66
N LEU A 610 9.10 22.72 -14.96
CA LEU A 610 8.39 23.31 -13.83
C LEU A 610 7.17 24.14 -14.26
N ASN A 611 7.22 24.76 -15.43
CA ASN A 611 6.20 25.68 -15.92
C ASN A 611 5.03 24.95 -16.61
N ASN A 612 5.32 23.83 -17.27
CA ASN A 612 4.31 23.02 -17.96
C ASN A 612 3.72 21.95 -17.02
N GLY A 613 2.79 22.33 -16.14
CA GLY A 613 1.74 21.46 -15.56
C GLY A 613 2.15 20.17 -14.80
N SER A 614 3.44 19.87 -14.66
CA SER A 614 3.95 18.54 -14.29
C SER A 614 3.81 18.18 -12.80
N THR A 615 3.31 19.11 -11.98
CA THR A 615 3.07 18.90 -10.55
C THR A 615 2.01 17.83 -10.27
N ALA A 616 1.08 17.61 -11.21
CA ALA A 616 0.04 16.58 -11.10
C ALA A 616 0.60 15.16 -11.35
N ALA A 617 1.58 15.01 -12.23
CA ALA A 617 2.24 13.72 -12.52
C ALA A 617 3.18 13.30 -11.38
N LEU A 618 3.90 14.26 -10.79
CA LEU A 618 4.77 14.04 -9.62
C LEU A 618 4.00 13.63 -8.36
N ARG A 619 2.78 14.16 -8.15
CA ARG A 619 1.88 13.69 -7.08
C ARG A 619 1.43 12.23 -7.22
N ARG A 620 1.46 11.65 -8.42
CA ARG A 620 1.06 10.25 -8.66
C ARG A 620 2.24 9.29 -8.60
N ALA A 621 3.45 9.73 -8.96
CA ALA A 621 4.67 8.94 -8.82
C ALA A 621 4.88 8.45 -7.37
N ASP A 622 4.58 9.32 -6.40
CA ASP A 622 4.73 8.99 -4.99
C ASP A 622 3.57 8.14 -4.44
N ARG A 623 2.37 8.20 -5.03
CA ARG A 623 1.28 7.27 -4.67
C ARG A 623 1.54 5.81 -5.05
N ASN A 624 2.55 5.51 -5.87
CA ASN A 624 2.93 4.13 -6.13
C ASN A 624 4.22 3.74 -5.37
N HIS A 625 5.11 4.69 -5.07
CA HIS A 625 6.37 4.43 -4.37
C HIS A 625 6.29 4.60 -2.85
N SER A 626 5.71 5.70 -2.34
CA SER A 626 5.34 5.82 -0.93
C SER A 626 4.35 4.74 -0.53
N VAL A 627 3.39 4.38 -1.39
CA VAL A 627 2.46 3.27 -1.09
C VAL A 627 3.18 1.92 -1.03
N MET A 628 4.24 1.68 -1.80
CA MET A 628 5.01 0.42 -1.69
C MET A 628 5.88 0.34 -0.42
N ILE A 629 6.44 1.46 0.06
CA ILE A 629 7.19 1.51 1.34
C ILE A 629 6.23 1.52 2.54
N TYR A 630 5.12 2.26 2.45
CA TYR A 630 4.07 2.31 3.45
C TYR A 630 3.34 0.96 3.59
N ILE A 631 3.02 0.28 2.48
CA ILE A 631 2.39 -1.05 2.48
C ILE A 631 3.38 -2.15 2.95
N ARG A 632 4.69 -2.05 2.65
CA ARG A 632 5.65 -3.09 3.08
C ARG A 632 6.16 -2.97 4.52
N ARG A 633 6.08 -1.80 5.17
CA ARG A 633 6.65 -1.63 6.53
C ARG A 633 5.78 -0.93 7.58
N VAL A 634 4.77 -0.12 7.22
CA VAL A 634 4.04 0.74 8.20
C VAL A 634 2.50 0.64 8.10
N GLY A 635 2.00 -0.14 7.14
CA GLY A 635 0.57 -0.34 6.85
C GLY A 635 -0.36 -0.61 8.05
N PRO A 636 0.05 -1.26 9.15
CA PRO A 636 -0.87 -1.55 10.25
C PRO A 636 -1.26 -0.38 11.16
N LEU A 637 -0.62 0.81 11.08
CA LEU A 637 -0.70 1.80 12.18
C LEU A 637 -1.46 3.11 11.91
N VAL A 638 -1.64 3.56 10.67
CA VAL A 638 -2.10 4.96 10.42
C VAL A 638 -3.57 5.09 9.98
N LEU A 639 -4.22 4.00 9.61
CA LEU A 639 -5.63 4.03 9.16
C LEU A 639 -6.66 4.33 10.26
N HIS A 640 -6.34 4.09 11.54
CA HIS A 640 -7.31 4.30 12.63
C HIS A 640 -7.39 5.74 13.18
N LYS A 641 -6.37 6.59 12.96
CA LYS A 641 -6.33 7.93 13.57
C LYS A 641 -7.01 9.01 12.71
N ARG A 642 -6.90 8.92 11.38
CA ARG A 642 -7.44 9.93 10.43
C ARG A 642 -8.98 10.00 10.36
N GLN A 643 -9.69 8.91 10.69
CA GLN A 643 -11.17 8.88 10.66
C GLN A 643 -11.81 9.54 11.89
N ARG A 644 -11.13 9.51 13.05
CA ARG A 644 -11.65 10.02 14.34
C ARG A 644 -11.62 11.56 14.41
N ASP A 645 -10.59 12.18 13.86
CA ASP A 645 -10.41 13.64 13.92
C ASP A 645 -11.31 14.40 12.93
N LYS A 646 -11.64 13.80 11.76
CA LYS A 646 -12.62 14.37 10.81
C LYS A 646 -14.04 14.40 11.36
N ASN A 647 -14.44 13.40 12.15
CA ASN A 647 -15.78 13.35 12.74
C ASN A 647 -15.93 14.33 13.92
N LYS A 648 -14.88 14.52 14.74
CA LYS A 648 -14.87 15.54 15.79
C LYS A 648 -14.95 16.95 15.23
N LEU A 649 -14.19 17.25 14.17
CA LEU A 649 -14.21 18.58 13.55
C LEU A 649 -15.56 18.89 12.88
N LYS A 650 -16.17 17.90 12.20
CA LYS A 650 -17.54 18.03 11.67
C LYS A 650 -18.58 18.24 12.76
N PHE A 651 -18.45 17.55 13.90
CA PHE A 651 -19.35 17.73 15.05
C PHE A 651 -19.23 19.13 15.65
N VAL A 652 -18.01 19.66 15.81
CA VAL A 652 -17.77 21.02 16.31
C VAL A 652 -18.36 22.08 15.36
N PHE A 653 -18.19 21.94 14.05
CA PHE A 653 -18.79 22.86 13.08
C PHE A 653 -20.33 22.76 13.05
N MET A 654 -20.89 21.57 13.24
CA MET A 654 -22.35 21.37 13.27
C MET A 654 -22.98 22.00 14.53
N VAL A 655 -22.34 21.85 15.69
CA VAL A 655 -22.79 22.47 16.95
C VAL A 655 -22.64 23.99 16.89
N ALA A 656 -21.54 24.52 16.33
CA ALA A 656 -21.37 25.96 16.15
C ALA A 656 -22.43 26.57 15.21
N ALA A 657 -22.74 25.89 14.10
CA ALA A 657 -23.80 26.32 13.18
C ALA A 657 -25.19 26.31 13.84
N LEU A 658 -25.48 25.30 14.66
CA LEU A 658 -26.73 25.19 15.40
C LEU A 658 -26.88 26.34 16.41
N ILE A 659 -25.82 26.65 17.18
CA ILE A 659 -25.83 27.75 18.15
C ILE A 659 -26.03 29.11 17.45
N ILE A 660 -25.39 29.32 16.30
CA ILE A 660 -25.56 30.55 15.51
C ILE A 660 -27.00 30.67 14.99
N SER A 661 -27.59 29.58 14.48
CA SER A 661 -28.98 29.58 14.01
C SER A 661 -29.99 29.85 15.12
N ILE A 662 -29.80 29.25 16.30
CA ILE A 662 -30.68 29.46 17.47
C ILE A 662 -30.53 30.89 17.98
N SER A 663 -29.32 31.43 18.04
CA SER A 663 -29.08 32.82 18.41
C SER A 663 -29.71 33.81 17.42
N LEU A 664 -29.75 33.48 16.12
CA LEU A 664 -30.36 34.33 15.11
C LEU A 664 -31.90 34.33 15.24
N VAL A 665 -32.49 33.16 15.48
CA VAL A 665 -33.93 33.00 15.71
C VAL A 665 -34.37 33.69 17.00
N LEU A 666 -33.60 33.58 18.08
CA LEU A 666 -33.86 34.29 19.34
C LEU A 666 -33.79 35.81 19.18
N ARG A 667 -32.83 36.33 18.41
CA ARG A 667 -32.76 37.78 18.10
C ARG A 667 -33.92 38.25 17.22
N LEU A 668 -34.38 37.42 16.28
CA LEU A 668 -35.54 37.72 15.44
C LEU A 668 -36.86 37.70 16.24
N LEU A 669 -36.99 36.80 17.22
CA LEU A 669 -38.13 36.76 18.13
C LEU A 669 -38.13 37.92 19.13
N GLN A 670 -36.96 38.40 19.57
CA GLN A 670 -36.85 39.59 20.41
C GLN A 670 -37.13 40.90 19.66
N ALA A 671 -36.92 40.93 18.34
CA ALA A 671 -37.16 42.12 17.51
C ALA A 671 -38.62 42.27 17.05
N ASN A 672 -39.43 41.19 17.08
CA ASN A 672 -40.82 41.20 16.61
C ASN A 672 -41.74 40.42 17.57
N PRO A 673 -42.46 41.09 18.48
CA PRO A 673 -43.27 40.42 19.51
C PRO A 673 -44.53 39.71 18.99
N GLU A 674 -44.89 39.83 17.70
CA GLU A 674 -46.02 39.11 17.09
C GLU A 674 -45.64 37.79 16.38
N LEU A 675 -44.35 37.45 16.28
CA LEU A 675 -43.93 36.17 15.68
C LEU A 675 -43.90 35.04 16.73
N THR A 676 -44.80 34.06 16.59
CA THR A 676 -44.78 32.80 17.34
C THR A 676 -44.08 31.69 16.55
N LEU A 677 -43.44 30.73 17.25
CA LEU A 677 -42.63 29.67 16.63
C LEU A 677 -43.38 28.84 15.57
N SER A 678 -44.71 28.76 15.68
CA SER A 678 -45.60 28.05 14.76
C SER A 678 -45.71 28.72 13.38
N SER A 679 -45.63 30.05 13.28
CA SER A 679 -45.79 30.77 12.01
C SER A 679 -44.53 30.78 11.13
N LEU A 680 -43.36 30.45 11.72
CA LEU A 680 -42.09 30.29 11.03
C LEU A 680 -41.97 28.94 10.30
N VAL A 681 -42.69 27.92 10.74
CA VAL A 681 -42.64 26.57 10.13
C VAL A 681 -43.46 26.51 8.85
N GLU A 682 -44.64 27.16 8.81
CA GLU A 682 -45.55 27.13 7.65
C GLU A 682 -45.05 27.92 6.43
N ARG A 683 -44.20 28.94 6.63
CA ARG A 683 -43.67 29.77 5.53
C ARG A 683 -42.48 29.17 4.77
N SER A 684 -41.93 28.04 5.21
CA SER A 684 -40.69 27.46 4.67
C SER A 684 -40.86 26.42 3.55
N VAL A 685 -42.09 26.00 3.24
CA VAL A 685 -42.37 24.86 2.35
C VAL A 685 -42.73 25.26 0.90
N GLY A 686 -42.85 26.55 0.58
CA GLY A 686 -43.26 26.99 -0.76
C GLY A 686 -42.35 28.06 -1.36
N GLY A 687 -41.34 27.67 -2.14
CA GLY A 687 -40.69 28.62 -3.05
C GLY A 687 -39.27 28.31 -3.52
N ALA A 688 -39.17 28.09 -4.84
CA ALA A 688 -38.02 28.32 -5.72
C ALA A 688 -36.89 27.28 -5.82
N ALA A 689 -36.81 26.74 -7.03
CA ALA A 689 -35.77 25.91 -7.59
C ALA A 689 -34.54 26.70 -8.08
N SER A 690 -33.47 25.94 -8.33
CA SER A 690 -32.31 26.22 -9.21
C SER A 690 -31.06 26.84 -8.56
N ILE A 691 -30.03 26.01 -8.33
CA ILE A 691 -28.65 26.15 -8.84
C ILE A 691 -27.87 24.84 -8.50
N HIS A 692 -27.16 24.35 -9.50
CA HIS A 692 -26.28 23.17 -9.50
C HIS A 692 -25.27 23.10 -8.35
N LEU A 693 -25.12 21.91 -7.75
CA LEU A 693 -23.85 21.25 -7.38
C LEU A 693 -24.15 19.77 -7.05
N LYS A 694 -23.37 18.84 -7.64
CA LYS A 694 -23.51 17.37 -7.54
C LYS A 694 -23.52 16.87 -6.07
N PRO A 695 -24.38 15.89 -5.70
CA PRO A 695 -24.25 15.17 -4.45
C PRO A 695 -23.55 13.81 -4.62
N ASP A 696 -22.68 13.52 -3.66
CA ASP A 696 -22.18 12.19 -3.33
C ASP A 696 -23.30 11.28 -2.82
N ASN A 697 -23.33 10.08 -3.39
CA ASN A 697 -23.96 8.81 -2.97
C ASN A 697 -24.78 8.78 -1.66
N HIS A 698 -26.09 8.97 -1.78
CA HIS A 698 -27.07 8.30 -0.94
C HIS A 698 -27.35 6.89 -1.50
N LYS A 699 -27.37 5.86 -0.63
CA LYS A 699 -27.91 4.54 -0.97
C LYS A 699 -29.43 4.66 -1.07
N ASP A 700 -29.92 4.74 -2.30
CA ASP A 700 -31.34 4.72 -2.63
C ASP A 700 -31.84 3.27 -2.67
N ASN A 701 -32.86 2.94 -1.87
CA ASN A 701 -33.52 1.63 -1.83
C ASN A 701 -34.72 1.56 -2.81
N GLY A 702 -34.60 2.24 -3.96
CA GLY A 702 -35.57 2.15 -5.06
C GLY A 702 -35.30 0.97 -5.99
N PRO A 703 -36.30 0.50 -6.77
CA PRO A 703 -36.10 -0.51 -7.81
C PRO A 703 -35.11 0.02 -8.86
N LYS A 704 -33.97 -0.66 -9.01
CA LYS A 704 -32.94 -0.31 -10.01
C LYS A 704 -33.49 -0.49 -11.43
N GLY A 705 -33.23 0.47 -12.31
CA GLY A 705 -33.58 0.37 -13.72
C GLY A 705 -32.79 -0.72 -14.45
N LYS A 706 -33.30 -1.19 -15.60
CA LYS A 706 -32.60 -2.12 -16.50
C LYS A 706 -31.22 -1.55 -16.89
N CYS A 707 -30.26 -2.40 -17.23
CA CYS A 707 -28.86 -2.00 -17.51
C CYS A 707 -28.14 -1.27 -16.36
N GLY A 708 -28.67 -1.30 -15.14
CA GLY A 708 -28.06 -0.65 -13.98
C GLY A 708 -28.32 0.86 -13.89
N LEU A 709 -29.33 1.36 -14.59
CA LEU A 709 -29.79 2.75 -14.50
C LEU A 709 -30.27 3.07 -13.06
N PRO A 710 -30.00 4.29 -12.56
CA PRO A 710 -30.40 4.69 -11.20
C PRO A 710 -31.92 4.79 -11.03
N LYS A 711 -32.67 5.02 -12.12
CA LYS A 711 -34.14 5.02 -12.16
C LYS A 711 -34.62 4.18 -13.36
N PRO A 712 -35.77 3.49 -13.27
CA PRO A 712 -36.39 2.84 -14.43
C PRO A 712 -36.76 3.87 -15.51
N CYS A 713 -36.70 3.47 -16.78
CA CYS A 713 -37.19 4.31 -17.87
C CYS A 713 -38.72 4.52 -17.76
N PRO A 714 -39.23 5.71 -18.12
CA PRO A 714 -40.65 6.00 -18.07
C PRO A 714 -41.40 5.20 -19.15
N GLY A 715 -42.61 4.73 -18.84
CA GLY A 715 -43.43 3.96 -19.80
C GLY A 715 -42.78 2.62 -20.21
N ASN A 716 -42.89 2.28 -21.50
CA ASN A 716 -42.24 1.12 -22.10
C ASN A 716 -40.94 1.49 -22.84
N ASP A 717 -40.36 2.67 -22.57
CA ASP A 717 -39.14 3.11 -23.23
C ASP A 717 -37.97 2.16 -23.00
N TYR A 718 -37.14 2.00 -24.03
CA TYR A 718 -35.98 1.11 -23.98
C TYR A 718 -34.81 1.75 -23.23
N ALA A 719 -34.36 1.09 -22.17
CA ALA A 719 -33.15 1.39 -21.42
C ALA A 719 -31.89 0.96 -22.18
N PHE A 720 -30.89 1.85 -22.26
CA PHE A 720 -29.57 1.49 -22.76
C PHE A 720 -28.45 2.02 -21.87
N LYS A 721 -27.31 1.34 -21.96
CA LYS A 721 -26.06 1.79 -21.35
C LYS A 721 -24.85 1.39 -22.20
N ILE A 722 -24.04 2.36 -22.58
CA ILE A 722 -22.89 2.18 -23.46
C ILE A 722 -21.62 2.69 -22.78
N TYR A 723 -20.55 1.92 -22.92
CA TYR A 723 -19.20 2.27 -22.53
C TYR A 723 -18.29 2.20 -23.75
N SER A 724 -17.49 3.24 -24.00
CA SER A 724 -16.37 3.15 -24.95
C SER A 724 -15.27 2.23 -24.40
N GLY A 725 -14.25 1.95 -25.22
CA GLY A 725 -12.98 1.44 -24.70
C GLY A 725 -12.27 2.48 -23.83
N ALA A 726 -11.39 2.02 -22.93
CA ALA A 726 -10.50 2.89 -22.14
C ALA A 726 -9.05 2.87 -22.64
N THR A 727 -8.60 1.75 -23.19
CA THR A 727 -7.24 1.56 -23.71
C THR A 727 -7.29 0.60 -24.90
N ASN A 728 -6.18 0.01 -25.29
CA ASN A 728 -6.14 -1.14 -26.20
C ASN A 728 -6.45 -2.50 -25.52
N ILE A 729 -6.70 -2.52 -24.20
CA ILE A 729 -6.96 -3.73 -23.39
C ILE A 729 -8.39 -3.73 -22.83
N ILE A 730 -8.91 -2.57 -22.46
CA ILE A 730 -10.27 -2.43 -21.91
C ILE A 730 -11.20 -2.02 -23.05
N GLY A 731 -11.93 -3.01 -23.59
CA GLY A 731 -12.89 -2.83 -24.68
C GLY A 731 -14.25 -2.30 -24.26
N PRO A 732 -15.09 -1.92 -25.24
CA PRO A 732 -16.40 -1.31 -25.01
C PRO A 732 -17.41 -2.31 -24.46
N ARG A 733 -18.50 -1.78 -23.92
CA ARG A 733 -19.64 -2.55 -23.41
C ARG A 733 -20.94 -1.90 -23.85
N ILE A 734 -21.90 -2.70 -24.30
CA ILE A 734 -23.21 -2.21 -24.72
C ILE A 734 -24.28 -3.09 -24.07
N CYS A 735 -25.12 -2.46 -23.25
CA CYS A 735 -26.32 -3.04 -22.66
C CYS A 735 -27.56 -2.39 -23.27
N PHE A 736 -28.55 -3.20 -23.61
CA PHE A 736 -29.85 -2.75 -24.08
C PHE A 736 -30.94 -3.60 -23.40
N GLU A 737 -31.94 -2.96 -22.80
CA GLU A 737 -33.06 -3.61 -22.11
C GLU A 737 -32.65 -4.67 -21.07
N GLY A 738 -31.56 -4.41 -20.36
CA GLY A 738 -31.01 -5.31 -19.33
C GLY A 738 -30.16 -6.46 -19.88
N LYS A 739 -30.05 -6.60 -21.21
CA LYS A 739 -29.23 -7.60 -21.87
C LYS A 739 -27.88 -7.00 -22.28
N MET A 740 -26.79 -7.60 -21.78
CA MET A 740 -25.44 -7.27 -22.22
C MET A 740 -25.20 -7.86 -23.63
N ILE A 741 -25.15 -7.00 -24.64
CA ILE A 741 -24.97 -7.40 -26.05
C ILE A 741 -23.48 -7.43 -26.41
N ILE A 742 -22.72 -6.38 -26.05
CA ILE A 742 -21.26 -6.36 -26.17
C ILE A 742 -20.65 -6.37 -24.76
N GLU A 743 -19.79 -7.34 -24.51
CA GLU A 743 -19.08 -7.55 -23.24
C GLU A 743 -17.62 -7.95 -23.50
N LYS A 744 -16.73 -7.65 -22.55
CA LYS A 744 -15.33 -8.07 -22.60
C LYS A 744 -15.26 -9.60 -22.49
N ASP A 745 -14.53 -10.24 -23.40
CA ASP A 745 -14.24 -11.69 -23.49
C ASP A 745 -15.24 -12.58 -24.27
N LYS A 746 -16.24 -12.03 -24.96
CA LYS A 746 -16.95 -12.75 -26.04
C LYS A 746 -16.29 -12.51 -27.39
N ARG A 747 -16.15 -13.54 -28.23
CA ARG A 747 -15.66 -13.43 -29.63
C ARG A 747 -16.48 -12.35 -30.34
N GLY A 748 -15.87 -11.20 -30.61
CA GLY A 748 -16.54 -10.08 -31.24
C GLY A 748 -15.86 -8.74 -31.00
N ASN A 749 -15.35 -8.47 -29.79
CA ASN A 749 -14.80 -7.15 -29.45
C ASN A 749 -13.45 -6.88 -30.17
N ARG A 750 -13.46 -6.08 -31.24
CA ARG A 750 -12.27 -5.72 -32.03
C ARG A 750 -11.98 -4.23 -31.86
N ARG A 751 -10.68 -3.88 -31.87
CA ARG A 751 -10.23 -2.47 -32.00
C ARG A 751 -10.98 -1.83 -33.16
N GLY A 752 -11.32 -0.55 -33.09
CA GLY A 752 -12.10 0.18 -34.08
C GLY A 752 -13.53 0.48 -33.63
N ILE A 753 -14.49 0.27 -34.53
CA ILE A 753 -15.91 0.61 -34.35
C ILE A 753 -16.69 -0.66 -34.05
N ASN A 754 -17.46 -0.66 -32.96
CA ASN A 754 -18.32 -1.77 -32.55
C ASN A 754 -19.78 -1.30 -32.58
N ILE A 755 -20.64 -2.03 -33.32
CA ILE A 755 -22.00 -1.64 -33.66
C ILE A 755 -22.99 -2.71 -33.21
N VAL A 756 -24.11 -2.29 -32.62
CA VAL A 756 -25.27 -3.11 -32.30
C VAL A 756 -26.48 -2.53 -33.01
N VAL A 757 -27.25 -3.38 -33.70
CA VAL A 757 -28.48 -3.00 -34.40
C VAL A 757 -29.66 -3.65 -33.69
N ILE A 758 -30.66 -2.85 -33.35
CA ILE A 758 -31.90 -3.24 -32.67
C ILE A 758 -33.08 -2.89 -33.57
N ASN A 759 -34.09 -3.76 -33.62
CA ASN A 759 -35.35 -3.45 -34.29
C ASN A 759 -36.16 -2.46 -33.42
N GLU A 760 -36.57 -1.33 -33.98
CA GLU A 760 -37.28 -0.28 -33.23
C GLU A 760 -38.64 -0.74 -32.69
N GLU A 761 -39.40 -1.51 -33.48
CA GLU A 761 -40.75 -1.96 -33.12
C GLU A 761 -40.73 -3.05 -32.03
N THR A 762 -39.81 -4.02 -32.15
CA THR A 762 -39.78 -5.19 -31.26
C THR A 762 -38.78 -5.07 -30.10
N GLY A 763 -37.81 -4.16 -30.19
CA GLY A 763 -36.71 -4.05 -29.23
C GLY A 763 -35.71 -5.21 -29.30
N GLU A 764 -35.84 -6.10 -30.29
CA GLU A 764 -34.98 -7.27 -30.43
C GLU A 764 -33.64 -6.95 -31.08
N HIS A 765 -32.61 -7.64 -30.61
CA HIS A 765 -31.27 -7.60 -31.23
C HIS A 765 -31.29 -8.22 -32.63
N VAL A 766 -30.91 -7.43 -33.64
CA VAL A 766 -30.88 -7.85 -35.04
C VAL A 766 -29.49 -8.34 -35.45
N SER A 767 -28.45 -7.54 -35.17
CA SER A 767 -27.08 -7.89 -35.55
C SER A 767 -26.03 -7.11 -34.74
N THR A 768 -24.80 -7.61 -34.73
CA THR A 768 -23.63 -6.96 -34.13
C THR A 768 -22.46 -7.04 -35.08
N GLY A 769 -21.73 -5.93 -35.24
CA GLY A 769 -20.55 -5.85 -36.09
C GLY A 769 -19.39 -5.19 -35.35
N SER A 770 -18.16 -5.62 -35.64
CA SER A 770 -16.95 -5.08 -35.03
C SER A 770 -15.84 -4.95 -36.07
N PHE A 771 -15.47 -3.70 -36.36
CA PHE A 771 -14.69 -3.33 -37.53
C PHE A 771 -13.40 -2.63 -37.13
N ASN A 772 -12.26 -3.16 -37.59
CA ASN A 772 -10.95 -2.65 -37.20
C ASN A 772 -10.49 -1.49 -38.08
N MET A 773 -10.49 -0.29 -37.50
CA MET A 773 -10.16 0.95 -38.19
C MET A 773 -8.66 1.32 -38.11
N TRP A 774 -7.80 0.47 -37.53
CA TRP A 774 -6.35 0.65 -37.51
C TRP A 774 -5.66 -0.17 -38.61
N ASN A 775 -5.90 -1.49 -38.64
CA ASN A 775 -5.28 -2.41 -39.60
C ASN A 775 -6.28 -3.30 -40.39
N GLY A 776 -7.59 -3.03 -40.29
CA GLY A 776 -8.63 -3.71 -41.06
C GLY A 776 -9.00 -2.98 -42.37
N LYS A 777 -10.06 -3.48 -43.01
CA LYS A 777 -10.63 -2.97 -44.26
C LYS A 777 -11.92 -2.19 -44.00
N VAL A 778 -12.01 -0.96 -44.49
CA VAL A 778 -13.19 -0.08 -44.25
C VAL A 778 -14.41 -0.56 -45.04
N GLU A 779 -14.20 -1.32 -46.12
CA GLU A 779 -15.25 -1.88 -46.97
C GLU A 779 -16.17 -2.84 -46.21
N GLU A 780 -15.64 -3.55 -45.20
CA GLU A 780 -16.43 -4.43 -44.33
C GLU A 780 -17.43 -3.62 -43.48
N LEU A 781 -17.01 -2.46 -42.97
CA LEU A 781 -17.87 -1.54 -42.23
C LEU A 781 -18.94 -0.94 -43.14
N ILE A 782 -18.56 -0.48 -44.34
CA ILE A 782 -19.48 0.08 -45.33
C ILE A 782 -20.55 -0.94 -45.74
N GLY A 783 -20.13 -2.18 -46.02
CA GLY A 783 -21.05 -3.27 -46.35
C GLY A 783 -22.06 -3.53 -45.23
N PHE A 784 -21.60 -3.53 -43.98
CA PHE A 784 -22.49 -3.69 -42.82
C PHE A 784 -23.47 -2.52 -42.67
N LEU A 785 -23.01 -1.27 -42.76
CA LEU A 785 -23.86 -0.09 -42.64
C LEU A 785 -24.96 -0.05 -43.72
N LYS A 786 -24.63 -0.43 -44.95
CA LYS A 786 -25.60 -0.55 -46.05
C LYS A 786 -26.63 -1.65 -45.80
N SER A 787 -26.28 -2.71 -45.07
CA SER A 787 -27.18 -3.84 -44.76
C SER A 787 -28.20 -3.54 -43.65
N ILE A 788 -28.02 -2.47 -42.87
CA ILE A 788 -28.97 -2.05 -41.83
C ILE A 788 -30.30 -1.68 -42.50
N LYS A 789 -31.43 -2.21 -41.99
CA LYS A 789 -32.77 -1.92 -42.51
C LYS A 789 -33.33 -0.63 -41.93
N ASP A 790 -34.23 0.02 -42.66
CA ASP A 790 -35.01 1.15 -42.14
C ASP A 790 -35.84 0.68 -40.92
N GLY A 791 -36.07 1.56 -39.93
CA GLY A 791 -36.71 1.20 -38.65
C GLY A 791 -35.77 0.48 -37.66
N SER A 792 -34.46 0.73 -37.75
CA SER A 792 -33.46 0.15 -36.83
C SER A 792 -32.80 1.20 -35.95
N ILE A 793 -32.69 0.92 -34.65
CA ILE A 793 -31.87 1.67 -33.69
C ILE A 793 -30.44 1.14 -33.75
N VAL A 794 -29.45 2.03 -33.78
CA VAL A 794 -28.02 1.69 -33.94
C VAL A 794 -27.22 2.25 -32.77
N LEU A 795 -26.55 1.37 -32.01
CA LEU A 795 -25.66 1.72 -30.90
C LEU A 795 -24.21 1.47 -31.32
N ILE A 796 -23.34 2.48 -31.18
CA ILE A 796 -21.94 2.42 -31.57
C ILE A 796 -21.03 2.77 -30.39
N ALA A 797 -19.94 2.02 -30.23
CA ALA A 797 -18.88 2.31 -29.26
C ALA A 797 -17.48 2.13 -29.88
N SER A 798 -16.60 3.12 -29.67
CA SER A 798 -15.20 3.05 -30.13
C SER A 798 -14.30 2.22 -29.20
N PHE A 799 -13.23 1.64 -29.75
CA PHE A 799 -12.20 0.90 -29.01
C PHE A 799 -10.81 1.07 -29.62
N ASP A 800 -9.81 1.47 -28.83
CA ASP A 800 -8.44 1.79 -29.27
C ASP A 800 -8.39 2.91 -30.30
N ASP A 801 -8.71 2.66 -31.57
CA ASP A 801 -8.70 3.64 -32.64
C ASP A 801 -9.88 3.46 -33.62
N PRO A 802 -10.89 4.36 -33.61
CA PRO A 802 -12.02 4.30 -34.53
C PRO A 802 -11.80 5.00 -35.87
N ALA A 803 -10.71 5.75 -36.08
CA ALA A 803 -10.68 6.76 -37.15
C ALA A 803 -9.68 6.53 -38.29
N THR A 804 -8.56 5.83 -38.07
CA THR A 804 -7.44 5.82 -39.04
C THR A 804 -7.81 5.33 -40.44
N LYS A 805 -8.77 4.41 -40.57
CA LYS A 805 -9.26 3.88 -41.86
C LYS A 805 -10.64 4.40 -42.27
N LEU A 806 -11.27 5.30 -41.51
CA LEU A 806 -12.57 5.87 -41.88
C LEU A 806 -12.43 6.80 -43.10
N ASN A 807 -13.03 6.42 -44.22
CA ASN A 807 -13.14 7.22 -45.44
C ASN A 807 -14.46 8.04 -45.46
N ASP A 808 -14.60 8.91 -46.46
CA ASP A 808 -15.74 9.83 -46.56
C ASP A 808 -17.08 9.09 -46.71
N GLU A 809 -17.13 7.99 -47.47
CA GLU A 809 -18.35 7.19 -47.63
C GLU A 809 -18.84 6.60 -46.30
N ALA A 810 -17.95 6.00 -45.51
CA ALA A 810 -18.29 5.47 -44.19
C ALA A 810 -18.75 6.58 -43.23
N ARG A 811 -18.12 7.76 -43.29
CA ARG A 811 -18.52 8.92 -42.48
C ARG A 811 -19.91 9.42 -42.88
N THR A 812 -20.22 9.50 -44.17
CA THR A 812 -21.56 9.88 -44.65
C THR A 812 -22.63 8.90 -44.19
N LEU A 813 -22.39 7.59 -44.33
CA LEU A 813 -23.36 6.56 -43.92
C LEU A 813 -23.66 6.60 -42.41
N ILE A 814 -22.66 6.89 -41.56
CA ILE A 814 -22.86 7.02 -40.12
C ILE A 814 -23.51 8.38 -39.78
N ALA A 815 -23.20 9.44 -40.51
CA ALA A 815 -23.86 10.74 -40.37
C ALA A 815 -25.36 10.66 -40.70
N GLU A 816 -25.73 9.87 -41.72
CA GLU A 816 -27.14 9.58 -42.08
C GLU A 816 -27.92 8.86 -40.97
N LEU A 817 -27.23 8.16 -40.04
CA LEU A 817 -27.84 7.58 -38.84
C LEU A 817 -28.10 8.61 -37.72
N GLY A 818 -27.60 9.84 -37.89
CA GLY A 818 -27.80 10.96 -36.97
C GLY A 818 -26.56 11.40 -36.17
N SER A 819 -25.35 10.96 -36.53
CA SER A 819 -24.12 11.38 -35.84
C SER A 819 -23.64 12.76 -36.30
N SER A 820 -23.33 13.61 -35.33
CA SER A 820 -22.77 14.97 -35.52
C SER A 820 -21.25 15.01 -35.43
N TYR A 821 -20.62 14.07 -34.71
CA TYR A 821 -19.17 14.05 -34.48
C TYR A 821 -18.39 13.14 -35.45
N ILE A 822 -19.06 12.26 -36.21
CA ILE A 822 -18.35 11.29 -37.06
C ILE A 822 -17.45 11.96 -38.11
N SER A 823 -17.76 13.16 -38.58
CA SER A 823 -16.94 13.90 -39.54
C SER A 823 -15.63 14.42 -38.91
N GLN A 824 -15.61 14.62 -37.59
CA GLN A 824 -14.50 15.20 -36.85
C GLN A 824 -13.67 14.15 -36.08
N LEU A 825 -14.11 12.89 -36.09
CA LEU A 825 -13.48 11.80 -35.33
C LEU A 825 -12.05 11.53 -35.81
N LYS A 826 -11.10 11.59 -34.87
CA LYS A 826 -9.64 11.46 -35.08
C LYS A 826 -9.05 10.24 -34.38
N PHE A 827 -7.76 9.99 -34.66
CA PHE A 827 -7.00 8.85 -34.16
C PHE A 827 -7.14 8.69 -32.63
N ARG A 828 -7.67 7.54 -32.20
CA ARG A 828 -7.94 7.17 -30.80
C ARG A 828 -8.90 8.06 -30.01
N ASP A 829 -9.74 8.83 -30.68
CA ASP A 829 -10.84 9.49 -29.99
C ASP A 829 -11.77 8.46 -29.35
N ASN A 830 -12.27 8.77 -28.15
CA ASN A 830 -13.36 8.00 -27.56
C ASN A 830 -14.68 8.59 -28.03
N TRP A 831 -15.57 7.71 -28.48
CA TRP A 831 -16.84 8.09 -29.06
C TRP A 831 -17.87 7.00 -28.85
N VAL A 832 -19.06 7.40 -28.41
CA VAL A 832 -20.23 6.55 -28.27
C VAL A 832 -21.42 7.27 -28.88
N PHE A 833 -22.28 6.49 -29.53
CA PHE A 833 -23.38 7.02 -30.31
C PHE A 833 -24.58 6.08 -30.28
N VAL A 834 -25.79 6.65 -30.22
CA VAL A 834 -27.06 5.97 -30.43
C VAL A 834 -27.85 6.80 -31.42
N GLY A 835 -28.17 6.20 -32.55
CA GLY A 835 -28.96 6.82 -33.62
C GLY A 835 -29.95 5.84 -34.23
N GLY A 836 -30.49 6.21 -35.38
CA GLY A 836 -31.53 5.43 -36.04
C GLY A 836 -31.47 5.55 -37.56
N LYS A 837 -31.73 4.45 -38.26
CA LYS A 837 -31.90 4.45 -39.72
C LYS A 837 -33.38 4.63 -40.06
N LYS A 838 -33.76 5.86 -40.44
CA LYS A 838 -35.16 6.25 -40.74
C LYS A 838 -36.14 5.73 -39.67
N THR A 839 -35.77 5.90 -38.41
CA THR A 839 -36.60 5.53 -37.26
C THR A 839 -37.74 6.51 -37.08
N MET A 840 -38.85 6.05 -36.49
CA MET A 840 -39.96 6.94 -36.13
C MET A 840 -39.63 7.77 -34.89
N ALA A 841 -38.86 7.21 -33.97
CA ALA A 841 -38.31 7.91 -32.82
C ALA A 841 -37.13 8.78 -33.27
N GLN A 842 -37.14 10.06 -32.86
CA GLN A 842 -35.98 10.93 -32.99
C GLN A 842 -34.94 10.53 -31.95
N VAL A 843 -34.14 9.52 -32.27
CA VAL A 843 -33.09 8.98 -31.40
C VAL A 843 -31.75 9.60 -31.77
N SER A 844 -31.19 10.43 -30.90
CA SER A 844 -29.81 10.91 -31.05
C SER A 844 -29.18 11.12 -29.67
N PHE A 845 -28.31 10.20 -29.29
CA PHE A 845 -27.44 10.33 -28.13
C PHE A 845 -26.02 10.19 -28.60
N GLU A 846 -25.16 11.15 -28.28
CA GLU A 846 -23.79 11.14 -28.75
C GLU A 846 -22.87 11.81 -27.73
N GLN A 847 -21.71 11.19 -27.48
CA GLN A 847 -20.66 11.78 -26.66
C GLN A 847 -19.30 11.50 -27.30
N HIS A 848 -18.42 12.49 -27.25
CA HIS A 848 -17.09 12.45 -27.84
C HIS A 848 -16.07 13.06 -26.89
N ILE A 849 -14.92 12.39 -26.76
CA ILE A 849 -13.73 12.93 -26.10
C ILE A 849 -12.55 12.73 -27.04
N LYS A 850 -11.93 13.85 -27.40
CA LYS A 850 -10.76 13.88 -28.29
C LYS A 850 -9.55 13.26 -27.61
N ASN A 851 -8.76 12.50 -28.36
CA ASN A 851 -7.42 12.09 -27.99
C ASN A 851 -6.48 13.29 -27.97
N ASP A 852 -6.05 13.64 -26.76
CA ASP A 852 -5.13 14.74 -26.52
C ASP A 852 -4.18 14.39 -25.38
N ARG A 853 -2.88 14.46 -25.65
CA ARG A 853 -1.83 13.99 -24.73
C ARG A 853 -1.85 14.72 -23.39
N GLU A 854 -2.39 15.93 -23.34
CA GLU A 854 -2.44 16.76 -22.14
C GLU A 854 -3.66 16.45 -21.25
N SER A 855 -4.79 16.06 -21.85
CA SER A 855 -6.06 15.79 -21.15
C SER A 855 -6.42 14.31 -21.01
N ASN A 856 -5.71 13.41 -21.69
CA ASN A 856 -5.93 11.98 -21.62
C ASN A 856 -5.80 11.40 -20.20
N LYS A 857 -6.77 10.56 -19.80
CA LYS A 857 -6.76 9.85 -18.51
C LYS A 857 -5.81 8.65 -18.49
N TYR A 858 -5.62 8.01 -19.66
CA TYR A 858 -4.71 6.89 -19.85
C TYR A 858 -3.65 7.31 -20.87
N GLU A 859 -2.39 6.90 -20.70
CA GLU A 859 -1.21 7.37 -21.47
C GLU A 859 -1.49 7.93 -22.88
N SER A 860 -2.08 7.12 -23.77
CA SER A 860 -2.43 7.50 -25.15
C SER A 860 -3.93 7.42 -25.48
N TRP A 861 -4.81 7.32 -24.47
CA TRP A 861 -6.26 7.20 -24.66
C TRP A 861 -7.04 8.15 -23.74
N PRO A 862 -8.13 8.76 -24.24
CA PRO A 862 -9.05 9.52 -23.43
C PRO A 862 -9.69 8.72 -22.30
N GLU A 863 -10.34 9.41 -21.37
CA GLU A 863 -11.23 8.75 -20.41
C GLU A 863 -12.33 7.96 -21.14
N MET A 864 -12.70 6.80 -20.58
CA MET A 864 -13.82 6.01 -21.07
C MET A 864 -15.10 6.82 -20.98
N ILE A 865 -15.85 6.86 -22.06
CA ILE A 865 -17.17 7.49 -22.08
C ILE A 865 -18.20 6.49 -21.58
N GLU A 866 -19.02 6.92 -20.65
CA GLU A 866 -20.20 6.22 -20.17
C GLU A 866 -21.44 7.05 -20.56
N MET A 867 -22.33 6.45 -21.32
CA MET A 867 -23.57 7.07 -21.76
C MET A 867 -24.74 6.13 -21.48
N GLU A 868 -25.76 6.65 -20.80
CA GLU A 868 -26.97 5.92 -20.43
C GLU A 868 -28.20 6.77 -20.76
N GLY A 869 -29.33 6.11 -21.04
CA GLY A 869 -30.55 6.81 -21.40
C GLY A 869 -31.73 5.89 -21.67
N CYS A 870 -32.86 6.50 -22.02
CA CYS A 870 -34.11 5.85 -22.37
C CYS A 870 -34.50 6.27 -23.80
N ILE A 871 -34.79 5.30 -24.67
CA ILE A 871 -35.23 5.52 -26.04
C ILE A 871 -36.74 5.34 -26.10
N PRO A 872 -37.51 6.34 -26.56
CA PRO A 872 -38.96 6.24 -26.64
C PRO A 872 -39.43 5.03 -27.46
N GLN A 873 -40.29 4.20 -26.88
CA GLN A 873 -41.01 3.18 -27.65
C GLN A 873 -42.29 3.80 -28.20
N LEU A 874 -42.37 3.98 -29.52
CA LEU A 874 -43.51 4.64 -30.18
C LEU A 874 -44.66 3.69 -30.56
N PHE A 875 -44.57 2.40 -30.16
CA PHE A 875 -45.54 1.34 -30.49
C PHE A 875 -46.08 0.63 -29.26
#